data_AF-A0A674DEF8-F1
#
_entry.id   AF-A0A674DEF8-F1
#
_cell.length_a   1.000
_cell.length_b   1.000
_cell.length_c   1.000
_cell.angle_alpha   90.00
_cell.angle_beta   90.00
_cell.angle_gamma   90.00
#
_symmetry.space_group_name_H-M   'P 1'
#
loop_
_entity.id
_entity.type
_entity.pdbx_description
1 polymer ?
#
loop_
_entity_poly.entity_id
_entity_poly.type
_entity_poly.pdbx_seq_one_letter_code
_entity_poly.pdbx_strand_id
1 'polypeptide(L)'
;MKGDKHTLIELLNHFSMEIKQSRISNYDKHKVVFIFDGLDECRLPLDFQKNKICCDVTESTSVDVLLTNLIKGNLLPSALLWITTRPAAANTIPSGCVDQVTEVRGFNDPQKEEYFRKRFSDEDLANRIMSHIKTSRSLHIMCHIPVFCWISATVLEHMLKHKTEEMPKTLTEMYTHLVVFHTKQKHEKYLGKEETDPHLNNESILSLGKLAFQQLVKGNLIFYEEDLKEAGIDVNEASVYSGLCTQLFREECVLYQDKVYCFVHLSIQEFLAAVYVFLSFINNNENLMDKLQSTSRNLSVRIEQRRKVTVYKSAVDKALQSETGNLDLFLRFLLGLSLESNQKHLRGLLTKTRSSSQSHEETVKYIKEKIRENPSPERSINLFHCLNELNDHSLVEEIQSFLSSGSLSKPNLSPAQWSALVFVLLTSEKELDVFDLKKYSRSEEGLLRLLPVFKASSAFLLSGCGVTEEGCASLVSALRSNPSHLRELDLSNNDLKDSGVKLLSAGLGNPHCKLETLRLSGCLVTEKGCASLVSALRSNPSHLRELDLSNNDLKDLGVKLLSAVLGNPHCKLETLRLSGCLVTEEGCASLVSALRSNPSHLRELDLSYNHPGDSGVRLLSAGLEDPHCRLEKLNVEHGGENTMKPGIRKCEC
;
A
#
# COMPACT_ATOMS: atom_id res chain seq x y z
N MET A 1 -0.93 -34.76 0.81
CA MET A 1 -1.98 -33.70 0.78
C MET A 1 -2.43 -33.34 -0.64
N LYS A 2 -1.53 -33.03 -1.58
CA LYS A 2 -1.95 -32.66 -2.94
C LYS A 2 -2.48 -33.89 -3.70
N GLY A 3 -3.79 -33.98 -3.86
CA GLY A 3 -4.47 -35.09 -4.56
C GLY A 3 -5.13 -36.13 -3.65
N ASP A 4 -4.86 -36.08 -2.34
CA ASP A 4 -5.50 -36.95 -1.35
C ASP A 4 -6.84 -36.38 -0.90
N LYS A 5 -7.79 -37.26 -0.58
CA LYS A 5 -9.09 -36.88 -0.01
C LYS A 5 -9.09 -37.11 1.49
N HIS A 6 -9.58 -36.12 2.23
CA HIS A 6 -9.67 -36.12 3.67
C HIS A 6 -11.04 -35.61 4.10
N THR A 7 -11.48 -36.02 5.29
CA THR A 7 -12.59 -35.34 5.98
C THR A 7 -12.06 -34.21 6.86
N LEU A 8 -12.89 -33.22 7.17
CA LEU A 8 -12.47 -32.14 8.09
C LEU A 8 -12.14 -32.69 9.48
N ILE A 9 -12.92 -33.68 9.94
CA ILE A 9 -12.72 -34.35 11.22
C ILE A 9 -11.39 -35.12 11.24
N GLU A 10 -11.04 -35.80 10.14
CA GLU A 10 -9.76 -36.49 10.03
C GLU A 10 -8.60 -35.52 10.19
N LEU A 11 -8.63 -34.36 9.50
CA LEU A 11 -7.59 -33.34 9.62
C LEU A 11 -7.50 -32.79 11.05
N LEU A 12 -8.63 -32.45 11.67
CA LEU A 12 -8.67 -31.93 13.05
C LEU A 12 -8.14 -32.94 14.08
N ASN A 13 -8.58 -34.19 13.99
CA ASN A 13 -8.09 -35.28 14.85
C ASN A 13 -6.63 -35.65 14.58
N HIS A 14 -6.10 -35.29 13.42
CA HIS A 14 -4.73 -35.57 13.04
C HIS A 14 -3.77 -34.53 13.62
N PHE A 15 -4.07 -33.23 13.48
CA PHE A 15 -3.21 -32.14 13.96
C PHE A 15 -3.34 -31.84 15.45
N SER A 16 -4.32 -32.40 16.16
CA SER A 16 -4.44 -32.24 17.62
C SER A 16 -4.62 -33.58 18.33
N MET A 17 -3.55 -34.05 19.00
CA MET A 17 -3.62 -35.22 19.88
C MET A 17 -4.61 -35.05 21.05
N GLU A 18 -4.84 -33.80 21.49
CA GLU A 18 -5.74 -33.46 22.60
C GLU A 18 -7.23 -33.56 22.19
N ILE A 19 -7.55 -33.28 20.92
CA ILE A 19 -8.92 -33.45 20.38
C ILE A 19 -9.31 -34.93 20.27
N LYS A 20 -8.36 -35.81 19.92
CA LYS A 20 -8.56 -37.27 19.93
C LYS A 20 -8.91 -37.82 21.31
N GLN A 21 -8.34 -37.27 22.38
CA GLN A 21 -8.61 -37.72 23.75
C GLN A 21 -9.93 -37.16 24.32
N SER A 22 -10.34 -35.96 23.89
CA SER A 22 -11.53 -35.27 24.39
C SER A 22 -12.86 -35.69 23.74
N ARG A 23 -12.86 -36.57 22.72
CA ARG A 23 -14.06 -37.09 22.03
C ARG A 23 -15.04 -35.98 21.59
N ILE A 24 -14.52 -34.82 21.20
CA ILE A 24 -15.32 -33.72 20.66
C ILE A 24 -15.89 -34.17 19.31
N SER A 25 -17.14 -34.63 19.33
CA SER A 25 -17.86 -35.15 18.15
C SER A 25 -18.89 -34.16 17.62
N ASN A 26 -19.21 -33.11 18.39
CA ASN A 26 -20.17 -32.08 18.03
C ASN A 26 -19.54 -30.70 18.19
N TYR A 27 -18.96 -30.21 17.09
CA TYR A 27 -18.29 -28.91 17.02
C TYR A 27 -19.29 -27.74 17.09
N ASP A 28 -20.57 -27.96 16.77
CA ASP A 28 -21.62 -26.92 16.86
C ASP A 28 -21.94 -26.51 18.30
N LYS A 29 -21.55 -27.32 19.29
CA LYS A 29 -21.72 -27.01 20.72
C LYS A 29 -20.59 -26.16 21.30
N HIS A 30 -19.53 -25.91 20.54
CA HIS A 30 -18.34 -25.23 21.01
C HIS A 30 -18.07 -23.98 20.16
N LYS A 31 -17.51 -22.95 20.78
CA LYS A 31 -16.97 -21.81 20.03
C LYS A 31 -15.62 -22.21 19.47
N VAL A 32 -15.59 -22.51 18.18
CA VAL A 32 -14.36 -22.89 17.46
C VAL A 32 -13.79 -21.66 16.78
N VAL A 33 -12.47 -21.49 16.85
CA VAL A 33 -11.73 -20.47 16.11
C VAL A 33 -10.67 -21.16 15.26
N PHE A 34 -10.65 -20.87 13.96
CA PHE A 34 -9.59 -21.27 13.04
C PHE A 34 -8.68 -20.09 12.75
N ILE A 35 -7.37 -20.28 12.93
CA ILE A 35 -6.36 -19.28 12.57
C ILE A 35 -5.60 -19.81 11.35
N PHE A 36 -5.75 -19.12 10.23
CA PHE A 36 -5.00 -19.40 9.01
C PHE A 36 -3.91 -18.36 8.86
N ASP A 37 -2.71 -18.70 9.30
CA ASP A 37 -1.55 -17.84 9.18
C ASP A 37 -0.90 -18.02 7.81
N GLY A 38 -0.78 -16.94 7.02
CA GLY A 38 -0.12 -16.93 5.72
C GLY A 38 -0.90 -17.63 4.60
N LEU A 39 -2.15 -17.25 4.33
CA LEU A 39 -2.97 -17.89 3.28
C LEU A 39 -2.30 -17.88 1.90
N ASP A 40 -1.49 -16.86 1.60
CA ASP A 40 -0.74 -16.71 0.35
C ASP A 40 0.43 -17.68 0.20
N GLU A 41 0.79 -18.39 1.27
CA GLU A 41 1.76 -19.48 1.24
C GLU A 41 1.11 -20.80 0.82
N CYS A 42 -0.23 -20.84 0.77
CA CYS A 42 -0.98 -22.01 0.39
C CYS A 42 -0.80 -22.32 -1.10
N ARG A 43 -0.12 -23.44 -1.40
CA ARG A 43 0.07 -23.95 -2.77
C ARG A 43 -1.19 -24.62 -3.36
N LEU A 44 -2.29 -24.67 -2.62
CA LEU A 44 -3.54 -25.29 -3.06
C LEU A 44 -4.37 -24.29 -3.90
N PRO A 45 -5.05 -24.76 -4.96
CA PRO A 45 -5.93 -23.90 -5.75
C PRO A 45 -7.21 -23.61 -4.97
N LEU A 46 -7.25 -22.49 -4.24
CA LEU A 46 -8.43 -22.04 -3.50
C LEU A 46 -9.49 -21.45 -4.45
N ASP A 47 -10.09 -22.28 -5.31
CA ASP A 47 -11.08 -21.84 -6.29
C ASP A 47 -12.48 -21.72 -5.66
N PHE A 48 -12.77 -20.53 -5.13
CA PHE A 48 -14.07 -20.22 -4.54
C PHE A 48 -15.24 -20.27 -5.54
N GLN A 49 -15.03 -20.38 -6.85
CA GLN A 49 -16.12 -20.44 -7.83
C GLN A 49 -16.42 -21.87 -8.27
N LYS A 50 -15.37 -22.67 -8.53
CA LYS A 50 -15.52 -24.03 -9.08
C LYS A 50 -15.52 -25.12 -8.03
N ASN A 51 -15.02 -24.86 -6.82
CA ASN A 51 -14.98 -25.89 -5.80
C ASN A 51 -16.40 -26.32 -5.41
N LYS A 52 -16.57 -27.64 -5.28
CA LYS A 52 -17.86 -28.26 -4.91
C LYS A 52 -18.29 -27.77 -3.53
N ILE A 53 -19.58 -27.57 -3.36
CA ILE A 53 -20.16 -27.26 -2.05
C ILE A 53 -20.09 -28.52 -1.20
N CYS A 54 -19.46 -28.41 -0.03
CA CYS A 54 -19.38 -29.45 0.99
C CYS A 54 -19.96 -28.85 2.27
N CYS A 55 -20.97 -29.51 2.83
CA CYS A 55 -21.65 -29.10 4.07
C CYS A 55 -21.47 -30.11 5.20
N ASP A 56 -20.97 -31.31 4.89
CA ASP A 56 -20.79 -32.40 5.85
C ASP A 56 -19.31 -32.55 6.21
N VAL A 57 -19.02 -32.40 7.50
CA VAL A 57 -17.66 -32.54 8.06
C VAL A 57 -17.08 -33.95 7.95
N THR A 58 -17.92 -34.95 7.66
CA THR A 58 -17.55 -36.36 7.42
C THR A 58 -17.37 -36.69 5.93
N GLU A 59 -17.70 -35.77 5.01
CA GLU A 59 -17.51 -36.00 3.59
C GLU A 59 -16.01 -35.88 3.21
N SER A 60 -15.51 -36.91 2.52
CA SER A 60 -14.11 -36.96 2.10
C SER A 60 -13.92 -36.21 0.78
N THR A 61 -13.15 -35.12 0.83
CA THR A 61 -12.85 -34.27 -0.32
C THR A 61 -11.42 -33.72 -0.24
N SER A 62 -10.97 -32.99 -1.25
CA SER A 62 -9.64 -32.39 -1.24
C SER A 62 -9.56 -31.22 -0.24
N VAL A 63 -8.36 -30.97 0.28
CA VAL A 63 -8.12 -29.94 1.30
C VAL A 63 -8.50 -28.53 0.81
N ASP A 64 -8.30 -28.24 -0.47
CA ASP A 64 -8.70 -26.97 -1.08
C ASP A 64 -10.23 -26.77 -1.04
N VAL A 65 -11.00 -27.84 -1.26
CA VAL A 65 -12.46 -27.83 -1.17
C VAL A 65 -12.89 -27.64 0.28
N LEU A 66 -12.24 -28.32 1.24
CA LEU A 66 -12.52 -28.12 2.66
C LEU A 66 -12.28 -26.67 3.11
N LEU A 67 -11.12 -26.10 2.77
CA LEU A 67 -10.76 -24.73 3.14
C LEU A 67 -11.70 -23.69 2.54
N THR A 68 -12.01 -23.80 1.24
CA THR A 68 -12.93 -22.87 0.57
C THR A 68 -14.35 -22.94 1.14
N ASN A 69 -14.84 -24.13 1.52
CA ASN A 69 -16.15 -24.28 2.16
C ASN A 69 -16.17 -23.81 3.62
N LEU A 70 -15.06 -23.95 4.37
CA LEU A 70 -14.94 -23.38 5.71
C LEU A 70 -14.97 -21.85 5.66
N ILE A 71 -14.22 -21.24 4.75
CA ILE A 71 -14.17 -19.77 4.57
C ILE A 71 -15.54 -19.23 4.11
N LYS A 72 -16.26 -19.97 3.26
CA LYS A 72 -17.62 -19.61 2.86
C LYS A 72 -18.68 -19.79 3.96
N GLY A 73 -18.34 -20.46 5.06
CA GLY A 73 -19.29 -20.83 6.12
C GLY A 73 -20.22 -22.00 5.76
N ASN A 74 -19.91 -22.77 4.70
CA ASN A 74 -20.67 -23.99 4.37
C ASN A 74 -20.34 -25.14 5.33
N LEU A 75 -19.08 -25.21 5.78
CA LEU A 75 -18.63 -26.10 6.84
C LEU A 75 -18.49 -25.31 8.12
N LEU A 76 -19.02 -25.84 9.23
CA LEU A 76 -18.96 -25.23 10.57
C LEU A 76 -19.34 -23.74 10.59
N PRO A 77 -20.60 -23.39 10.22
CA PRO A 77 -21.04 -21.98 10.08
C PRO A 77 -20.92 -21.14 11.36
N SER A 78 -20.83 -21.78 12.53
CA SER A 78 -20.65 -21.11 13.83
C SER A 78 -19.18 -20.87 14.21
N ALA A 79 -18.22 -21.34 13.41
CA ALA A 79 -16.81 -21.15 13.66
C ALA A 79 -16.37 -19.73 13.26
N LEU A 80 -15.44 -19.17 14.04
CA LEU A 80 -14.78 -17.91 13.70
C LEU A 80 -13.50 -18.21 12.93
N LEU A 81 -13.19 -17.39 11.94
CA LEU A 81 -11.96 -17.50 11.15
C LEU A 81 -11.13 -16.23 11.31
N TRP A 82 -9.85 -16.39 11.61
CA TRP A 82 -8.85 -15.34 11.54
C TRP A 82 -7.79 -15.71 10.51
N ILE A 83 -7.77 -14.98 9.40
CA ILE A 83 -6.84 -15.21 8.29
C ILE A 83 -5.81 -14.09 8.24
N THR A 84 -4.53 -14.43 8.18
CA THR A 84 -3.45 -13.49 7.84
C THR A 84 -3.00 -13.79 6.40
N THR A 85 -2.80 -12.74 5.59
CA THR A 85 -2.31 -12.90 4.22
C THR A 85 -1.81 -11.58 3.65
N ARG A 86 -0.95 -11.63 2.63
CA ARG A 86 -0.55 -10.44 1.87
C ARG A 86 -1.73 -9.83 1.10
N PRO A 87 -1.77 -8.49 0.91
CA PRO A 87 -2.88 -7.81 0.23
C PRO A 87 -3.25 -8.37 -1.14
N ALA A 88 -2.25 -8.77 -1.94
CA ALA A 88 -2.49 -9.35 -3.26
C ALA A 88 -3.33 -10.64 -3.23
N ALA A 89 -3.14 -11.47 -2.21
CA ALA A 89 -3.87 -12.73 -2.04
C ALA A 89 -5.20 -12.53 -1.30
N ALA A 90 -5.33 -11.51 -0.45
CA ALA A 90 -6.59 -11.18 0.21
C ALA A 90 -7.74 -10.98 -0.80
N ASN A 91 -7.45 -10.39 -1.97
CA ASN A 91 -8.41 -10.16 -3.05
C ASN A 91 -8.99 -11.44 -3.66
N THR A 92 -8.39 -12.61 -3.39
CA THR A 92 -8.91 -13.89 -3.85
C THR A 92 -10.08 -14.40 -3.01
N ILE A 93 -10.21 -13.90 -1.77
CA ILE A 93 -11.31 -14.24 -0.88
C ILE A 93 -12.54 -13.43 -1.32
N PRO A 94 -13.71 -14.05 -1.53
CA PRO A 94 -14.93 -13.32 -1.85
C PRO A 94 -15.29 -12.32 -0.75
N SER A 95 -15.60 -11.08 -1.12
CA SER A 95 -15.91 -10.01 -0.16
C SER A 95 -17.11 -10.32 0.74
N GLY A 96 -18.06 -11.13 0.27
CA GLY A 96 -19.20 -11.59 1.06
C GLY A 96 -18.85 -12.60 2.17
N CYS A 97 -17.60 -13.08 2.23
CA CYS A 97 -17.11 -14.01 3.26
C CYS A 97 -16.26 -13.31 4.32
N VAL A 98 -16.18 -11.97 4.30
CA VAL A 98 -15.27 -11.21 5.17
C VAL A 98 -16.06 -10.20 6.00
N ASP A 99 -16.16 -10.47 7.30
CA ASP A 99 -16.84 -9.56 8.25
C ASP A 99 -15.98 -8.36 8.62
N GLN A 100 -14.66 -8.56 8.79
CA GLN A 100 -13.73 -7.53 9.21
C GLN A 100 -12.37 -7.70 8.51
N VAL A 101 -11.79 -6.57 8.09
CA VAL A 101 -10.42 -6.49 7.56
C VAL A 101 -9.59 -5.60 8.46
N THR A 102 -8.41 -6.08 8.85
CA THR A 102 -7.41 -5.30 9.58
C THR A 102 -6.08 -5.38 8.85
N GLU A 103 -5.53 -4.23 8.53
CA GLU A 103 -4.24 -4.11 7.86
C GLU A 103 -3.14 -3.86 8.90
N VAL A 104 -2.10 -4.69 8.87
CA VAL A 104 -0.88 -4.49 9.67
C VAL A 104 0.06 -3.60 8.88
N ARG A 105 0.21 -2.34 9.31
CA ARG A 105 0.98 -1.34 8.56
C ARG A 105 2.48 -1.36 8.85
N GLY A 106 2.87 -1.73 10.07
CA GLY A 106 4.26 -1.68 10.51
C GLY A 106 4.52 -0.58 11.53
N PHE A 107 5.75 -0.10 11.61
CA PHE A 107 6.22 0.87 12.59
C PHE A 107 6.06 2.31 12.11
N ASN A 108 5.38 3.14 12.92
CA ASN A 108 5.49 4.59 12.80
C ASN A 108 6.89 5.08 13.23
N ASP A 109 7.20 6.35 12.99
CA ASP A 109 8.52 6.90 13.25
C ASP A 109 8.97 6.74 14.72
N PRO A 110 8.14 7.02 15.74
CA PRO A 110 8.48 6.73 17.14
C PRO A 110 8.78 5.24 17.41
N GLN A 111 8.01 4.32 16.84
CA GLN A 111 8.20 2.88 16.99
C GLN A 111 9.50 2.39 16.33
N LYS A 112 9.91 2.99 15.20
CA LYS A 112 11.22 2.70 14.58
C LYS A 112 12.35 3.04 15.56
N GLU A 113 12.29 4.22 16.17
CA GLU A 113 13.30 4.62 17.15
C GLU A 113 13.32 3.72 18.38
N GLU A 114 12.13 3.38 18.90
CA GLU A 114 11.98 2.48 20.04
C GLU A 114 12.61 1.10 19.75
N TYR A 115 12.39 0.55 18.55
CA TYR A 115 13.00 -0.70 18.13
C TYR A 115 14.53 -0.65 18.21
N PHE A 116 15.17 0.37 17.62
CA PHE A 116 16.63 0.46 17.61
C PHE A 116 17.21 0.68 19.00
N ARG A 117 16.56 1.51 19.85
CA ARG A 117 16.97 1.68 21.26
C ARG A 117 16.85 0.38 22.06
N LYS A 118 15.81 -0.42 21.83
CA LYS A 118 15.65 -1.73 22.50
C LYS A 118 16.63 -2.78 21.99
N ARG A 119 17.03 -2.72 20.72
CA ARG A 119 17.90 -3.70 20.07
C ARG A 119 19.37 -3.57 20.47
N PHE A 120 19.83 -2.39 20.86
CA PHE A 120 21.23 -2.12 21.19
C PHE A 120 21.37 -1.61 22.62
N SER A 121 22.18 -2.29 23.43
CA SER A 121 22.52 -1.83 24.79
C SER A 121 23.44 -0.60 24.81
N ASP A 122 24.17 -0.37 23.72
CA ASP A 122 25.08 0.78 23.53
C ASP A 122 24.30 1.94 22.88
N GLU A 123 24.07 3.00 23.66
CA GLU A 123 23.32 4.18 23.23
C GLU A 123 24.01 4.96 22.10
N ASP A 124 25.35 5.03 22.09
CA ASP A 124 26.10 5.75 21.05
C ASP A 124 26.00 5.00 19.71
N LEU A 125 26.09 3.67 19.75
CA LEU A 125 25.87 2.83 18.58
C LEU A 125 24.44 2.98 18.05
N ALA A 126 23.44 2.92 18.93
CA ALA A 126 22.04 3.09 18.57
C ALA A 126 21.79 4.45 17.91
N ASN A 127 22.31 5.53 18.49
CA ASN A 127 22.16 6.89 17.98
C ASN A 127 22.83 7.06 16.61
N ARG A 128 24.02 6.47 16.39
CA ARG A 128 24.70 6.51 15.09
C ARG A 128 23.92 5.75 14.01
N ILE A 129 23.40 4.57 14.33
CA ILE A 129 22.57 3.77 13.40
C ILE A 129 21.29 4.52 13.05
N MET A 130 20.58 5.04 14.05
CA MET A 130 19.36 5.80 13.85
C MET A 130 19.60 7.07 13.01
N SER A 131 20.71 7.77 13.27
CA SER A 131 21.11 8.94 12.48
C SER A 131 21.33 8.57 11.01
N HIS A 132 22.09 7.51 10.74
CA HIS A 132 22.31 7.02 9.36
C HIS A 132 21.02 6.59 8.66
N ILE A 133 20.13 5.89 9.37
CA ILE A 133 18.84 5.49 8.81
C ILE A 133 18.01 6.72 8.48
N LYS A 134 17.99 7.76 9.33
CA LYS A 134 17.27 9.01 9.07
C LYS A 134 17.85 9.80 7.89
N THR A 135 19.18 9.84 7.74
CA THR A 135 19.82 10.53 6.61
C THR A 135 19.61 9.79 5.28
N SER A 136 19.50 8.46 5.30
CA SER A 136 19.12 7.67 4.13
C SER A 136 17.62 7.47 4.04
N ARG A 137 16.95 8.37 3.31
CA ARG A 137 15.49 8.36 3.22
C ARG A 137 14.89 7.05 2.69
N SER A 138 15.57 6.40 1.74
CA SER A 138 15.15 5.08 1.26
C SER A 138 15.15 4.05 2.41
N LEU A 139 16.21 3.97 3.20
CA LEU A 139 16.29 3.07 4.36
C LEU A 139 15.25 3.42 5.42
N HIS A 140 15.05 4.70 5.70
CA HIS A 140 14.07 5.18 6.66
C HIS A 140 12.63 4.75 6.31
N ILE A 141 12.24 4.88 5.03
CA ILE A 141 10.92 4.48 4.54
C ILE A 141 10.77 2.96 4.66
N MET A 142 11.78 2.18 4.28
CA MET A 142 11.71 0.71 4.36
C MET A 142 11.62 0.19 5.79
N CYS A 143 12.26 0.88 6.76
CA CYS A 143 12.14 0.56 8.19
C CYS A 143 10.72 0.76 8.75
N HIS A 144 9.75 1.23 7.95
CA HIS A 144 8.34 1.08 8.28
C HIS A 144 7.96 -0.41 8.47
N ILE A 145 8.52 -1.32 7.67
CA ILE A 145 8.27 -2.75 7.83
C ILE A 145 9.33 -3.33 8.81
N PRO A 146 8.92 -3.97 9.92
CA PRO A 146 9.83 -4.40 10.99
C PRO A 146 11.03 -5.26 10.56
N VAL A 147 10.86 -6.10 9.53
CA VAL A 147 11.95 -6.94 9.03
C VAL A 147 13.13 -6.11 8.49
N PHE A 148 12.87 -4.94 7.88
CA PHE A 148 13.95 -4.07 7.43
C PHE A 148 14.64 -3.37 8.60
N CYS A 149 13.96 -3.15 9.73
CA CYS A 149 14.64 -2.72 10.95
C CYS A 149 15.60 -3.81 11.46
N TRP A 150 15.18 -5.07 11.42
CA TRP A 150 16.05 -6.20 11.77
C TRP A 150 17.26 -6.33 10.83
N ILE A 151 17.05 -6.26 9.51
CA ILE A 151 18.14 -6.28 8.51
C ILE A 151 19.08 -5.10 8.75
N SER A 152 18.53 -3.89 8.90
CA SER A 152 19.33 -2.68 9.09
C SER A 152 20.14 -2.73 10.38
N ALA A 153 19.53 -3.18 11.48
CA ALA A 153 20.23 -3.36 12.73
C ALA A 153 21.39 -4.35 12.59
N THR A 154 21.14 -5.52 11.99
CA THR A 154 22.15 -6.57 11.82
C THR A 154 23.34 -6.10 10.97
N VAL A 155 23.06 -5.50 9.81
CA VAL A 155 24.10 -5.06 8.87
C VAL A 155 24.90 -3.88 9.44
N LEU A 156 24.23 -2.84 9.93
CA LEU A 156 24.90 -1.62 10.39
C LEU A 156 25.68 -1.86 11.70
N GLU A 157 25.18 -2.71 12.60
CA GLU A 157 25.91 -3.14 13.80
C GLU A 157 27.25 -3.78 13.44
N HIS A 158 27.24 -4.73 12.50
CA HIS A 158 28.45 -5.42 12.06
C HIS A 158 29.42 -4.45 11.39
N MET A 159 28.96 -3.58 10.48
CA MET A 159 29.85 -2.65 9.78
C MET A 159 30.48 -1.60 10.73
N LEU A 160 29.72 -1.08 11.68
CA LEU A 160 30.22 -0.07 12.62
C LEU A 160 31.22 -0.65 13.63
N LYS A 161 31.05 -1.92 14.05
CA LYS A 161 32.00 -2.61 14.94
C LYS A 161 33.35 -2.86 14.27
N HIS A 162 33.37 -3.14 12.96
CA HIS A 162 34.59 -3.48 12.23
C HIS A 162 35.26 -2.28 11.52
N LYS A 163 34.80 -1.04 11.76
CA LYS A 163 35.33 0.21 11.14
C LYS A 163 35.49 0.12 9.61
N THR A 164 34.58 -0.61 8.94
CA THR A 164 34.62 -0.82 7.49
C THR A 164 33.81 0.22 6.74
N GLU A 165 34.40 0.75 5.65
CA GLU A 165 33.81 1.39 4.46
C GLU A 165 32.65 2.39 4.64
N GLU A 166 32.26 3.01 3.52
CA GLU A 166 31.09 3.89 3.45
C GLU A 166 29.82 3.11 3.80
N MET A 167 28.94 3.73 4.58
CA MET A 167 27.68 3.07 4.97
C MET A 167 26.77 2.87 3.77
N PRO A 168 26.04 1.74 3.71
CA PRO A 168 25.14 1.44 2.61
C PRO A 168 24.05 2.52 2.49
N LYS A 169 23.83 3.00 1.27
CA LYS A 169 22.83 4.00 0.89
C LYS A 169 21.68 3.38 0.10
N THR A 170 21.96 2.31 -0.64
CA THR A 170 20.96 1.61 -1.47
C THR A 170 20.49 0.31 -0.82
N LEU A 171 19.34 -0.21 -1.29
CA LEU A 171 18.83 -1.48 -0.78
C LEU A 171 19.74 -2.65 -1.21
N THR A 172 20.27 -2.58 -2.42
CA THR A 172 21.19 -3.60 -2.94
C THR A 172 22.47 -3.68 -2.11
N GLU A 173 23.04 -2.55 -1.69
CA GLU A 173 24.20 -2.52 -0.79
C GLU A 173 23.86 -3.18 0.55
N MET A 174 22.72 -2.82 1.17
CA MET A 174 22.27 -3.43 2.43
C MET A 174 22.21 -4.96 2.35
N TYR A 175 21.59 -5.49 1.29
CA TYR A 175 21.40 -6.93 1.14
C TYR A 175 22.69 -7.65 0.73
N THR A 176 23.56 -6.99 -0.04
CA THR A 176 24.90 -7.50 -0.34
C THR A 176 25.68 -7.68 0.96
N HIS A 177 25.66 -6.69 1.86
CA HIS A 177 26.29 -6.79 3.17
C HIS A 177 25.60 -7.83 4.08
N LEU A 178 24.29 -8.00 4.00
CA LEU A 178 23.55 -9.03 4.75
C LEU A 178 24.03 -10.44 4.37
N VAL A 179 24.14 -10.74 3.07
CA VAL A 179 24.63 -12.05 2.60
C VAL A 179 26.10 -12.26 2.99
N VAL A 180 26.94 -11.25 2.85
CA VAL A 180 28.34 -11.32 3.30
C VAL A 180 28.44 -11.58 4.80
N PHE A 181 27.63 -10.91 5.61
CA PHE A 181 27.57 -11.12 7.06
C PHE A 181 27.21 -12.57 7.41
N HIS A 182 26.12 -13.09 6.86
CA HIS A 182 25.68 -14.47 7.15
C HIS A 182 26.67 -15.51 6.62
N THR A 183 27.36 -15.23 5.53
CA THR A 183 28.40 -16.13 5.01
C THR A 183 29.59 -16.19 5.95
N LYS A 184 30.09 -15.05 6.44
CA LYS A 184 31.17 -15.01 7.44
C LYS A 184 30.79 -15.71 8.73
N GLN A 185 29.58 -15.46 9.23
CA GLN A 185 29.08 -16.09 10.45
C GLN A 185 28.95 -17.63 10.31
N LYS A 186 28.57 -18.13 9.12
CA LYS A 186 28.57 -19.57 8.81
C LYS A 186 29.98 -20.16 8.93
N HIS A 187 30.98 -19.52 8.32
CA HIS A 187 32.38 -19.98 8.39
C HIS A 187 32.86 -20.08 9.84
N GLU A 188 32.60 -19.05 10.65
CA GLU A 188 33.01 -19.02 12.07
C GLU A 188 32.33 -20.09 12.93
N LYS A 189 31.05 -20.39 12.69
CA LYS A 189 30.27 -21.35 13.51
C LYS A 189 30.51 -22.81 13.16
N TYR A 190 30.79 -23.14 11.89
CA TYR A 190 30.74 -24.53 11.42
C TYR A 190 32.02 -25.05 10.74
N LEU A 191 32.92 -24.19 10.25
CA LEU A 191 34.09 -24.61 9.44
C LEU A 191 35.46 -24.45 10.12
N GLY A 192 35.52 -23.86 11.33
CA GLY A 192 36.78 -23.70 12.07
C GLY A 192 37.72 -22.64 11.48
N LYS A 193 38.71 -22.21 12.27
CA LYS A 193 39.59 -21.05 11.98
C LYS A 193 40.77 -21.32 11.01
N GLU A 194 40.86 -22.50 10.39
CA GLU A 194 42.11 -22.95 9.74
C GLU A 194 42.21 -22.69 8.24
N GLU A 195 41.17 -22.23 7.55
CA GLU A 195 41.31 -21.80 6.14
C GLU A 195 41.67 -20.32 6.05
N THR A 196 42.96 -20.06 5.80
CA THR A 196 43.48 -18.77 5.34
C THR A 196 43.03 -18.48 3.91
N ASP A 197 41.76 -18.08 3.74
CA ASP A 197 41.22 -17.03 2.85
C ASP A 197 39.68 -17.14 2.87
N PRO A 198 38.90 -16.13 3.30
CA PRO A 198 37.43 -16.19 3.33
C PRO A 198 36.83 -15.99 1.93
N HIS A 199 37.24 -16.82 0.96
CA HIS A 199 36.51 -16.92 -0.29
C HIS A 199 35.11 -17.48 0.04
N LEU A 200 34.08 -16.70 -0.30
CA LEU A 200 32.67 -17.14 -0.27
C LEU A 200 32.61 -18.61 -0.70
N ASN A 201 31.95 -19.49 0.07
CA ASN A 201 31.59 -20.80 -0.45
C ASN A 201 30.59 -20.58 -1.61
N ASN A 202 31.15 -20.42 -2.80
CA ASN A 202 30.50 -19.86 -3.97
C ASN A 202 29.36 -20.74 -4.46
N GLU A 203 29.52 -22.04 -4.28
CA GLU A 203 28.58 -23.06 -4.72
C GLU A 203 27.31 -23.06 -3.85
N SER A 204 27.46 -22.84 -2.55
CA SER A 204 26.35 -22.71 -1.59
C SER A 204 25.41 -21.53 -1.92
N ILE A 205 25.96 -20.33 -2.12
CA ILE A 205 25.16 -19.13 -2.42
C ILE A 205 24.52 -19.22 -3.80
N LEU A 206 25.25 -19.75 -4.79
CA LEU A 206 24.72 -19.93 -6.13
C LEU A 206 23.54 -20.91 -6.15
N SER A 207 23.64 -22.01 -5.42
CA SER A 207 22.56 -23.01 -5.30
C SER A 207 21.34 -22.45 -4.58
N LEU A 208 21.55 -21.68 -3.50
CA LEU A 208 20.47 -20.94 -2.83
C LEU A 208 19.81 -19.91 -3.75
N GLY A 209 20.60 -19.15 -4.52
CA GLY A 209 20.08 -18.19 -5.48
C GLY A 209 19.29 -18.85 -6.61
N LYS A 210 19.74 -20.02 -7.08
CA LYS A 210 19.00 -20.84 -8.05
C LYS A 210 17.64 -21.25 -7.51
N LEU A 211 17.61 -21.79 -6.28
CA LEU A 211 16.36 -22.13 -5.59
C LEU A 211 15.44 -20.91 -5.48
N ALA A 212 15.99 -19.78 -5.02
CA ALA A 212 15.24 -18.55 -4.84
C ALA A 212 14.59 -18.08 -6.15
N PHE A 213 15.34 -18.10 -7.26
CA PHE A 213 14.83 -17.73 -8.58
C PHE A 213 13.75 -18.69 -9.07
N GLN A 214 13.96 -20.01 -8.95
CA GLN A 214 12.98 -21.01 -9.35
C GLN A 214 11.66 -20.86 -8.58
N GLN A 215 11.72 -20.69 -7.25
CA GLN A 215 10.52 -20.53 -6.42
C GLN A 215 9.85 -19.17 -6.63
N LEU A 216 10.62 -18.10 -6.87
CA LEU A 216 10.06 -16.77 -7.20
C LEU A 216 9.25 -16.83 -8.50
N VAL A 217 9.78 -17.49 -9.54
CA VAL A 217 9.07 -17.68 -10.82
C VAL A 217 7.83 -18.55 -10.67
N LYS A 218 7.89 -19.59 -9.82
CA LYS A 218 6.73 -20.46 -9.50
C LYS A 218 5.69 -19.75 -8.61
N GLY A 219 6.03 -18.61 -7.99
CA GLY A 219 5.16 -17.90 -7.04
C GLY A 219 5.07 -18.55 -5.66
N ASN A 220 6.06 -19.39 -5.31
CA ASN A 220 6.07 -20.14 -4.05
C ASN A 220 6.90 -19.42 -2.97
N LEU A 221 6.34 -19.30 -1.76
CA LEU A 221 7.05 -18.80 -0.57
C LEU A 221 7.65 -19.94 0.29
N ILE A 222 6.90 -21.02 0.44
CA ILE A 222 7.34 -22.25 1.10
C ILE A 222 7.79 -23.26 0.05
N PHE A 223 8.75 -24.13 0.41
CA PHE A 223 9.29 -25.18 -0.45
C PHE A 223 9.75 -26.40 0.35
N TYR A 224 9.92 -27.53 -0.34
CA TYR A 224 10.12 -28.86 0.25
C TYR A 224 11.49 -29.45 -0.10
N GLU A 225 11.79 -30.64 0.43
CA GLU A 225 13.05 -31.32 0.15
C GLU A 225 13.28 -31.61 -1.35
N GLU A 226 12.24 -31.85 -2.15
CA GLU A 226 12.43 -32.05 -3.59
C GLU A 226 12.87 -30.77 -4.31
N ASP A 227 12.33 -29.63 -3.88
CA ASP A 227 12.72 -28.31 -4.40
C ASP A 227 14.20 -28.02 -4.09
N LEU A 228 14.69 -28.40 -2.91
CA LEU A 228 16.11 -28.29 -2.53
C LEU A 228 17.01 -29.17 -3.40
N LYS A 229 16.60 -30.44 -3.62
CA LYS A 229 17.34 -31.38 -4.47
C LYS A 229 17.37 -30.92 -5.93
N GLU A 230 16.29 -30.35 -6.46
CA GLU A 230 16.24 -29.75 -7.80
C GLU A 230 17.24 -28.58 -7.96
N ALA A 231 17.41 -27.80 -6.89
CA ALA A 231 18.39 -26.73 -6.83
C ALA A 231 19.83 -27.20 -6.63
N GLY A 232 20.05 -28.47 -6.29
CA GLY A 232 21.38 -29.05 -6.02
C GLY A 232 21.87 -28.83 -4.58
N ILE A 233 20.97 -28.59 -3.63
CA ILE A 233 21.29 -28.36 -2.22
C ILE A 233 21.13 -29.67 -1.43
N ASP A 234 22.15 -30.08 -0.68
CA ASP A 234 22.02 -31.17 0.27
C ASP A 234 21.10 -30.75 1.43
N VAL A 235 20.09 -31.58 1.72
CA VAL A 235 19.11 -31.40 2.80
C VAL A 235 19.81 -31.30 4.16
N ASN A 236 20.96 -31.95 4.34
CA ASN A 236 21.76 -31.86 5.57
C ASN A 236 22.51 -30.52 5.69
N GLU A 237 22.80 -29.83 4.57
CA GLU A 237 23.37 -28.49 4.57
C GLU A 237 22.30 -27.39 4.74
N ALA A 238 21.02 -27.70 4.52
CA ALA A 238 19.94 -26.72 4.61
C ALA A 238 19.83 -26.06 6.00
N SER A 239 20.14 -26.79 7.08
CA SER A 239 20.22 -26.24 8.45
C SER A 239 21.38 -25.25 8.64
N VAL A 240 22.39 -25.29 7.78
CA VAL A 240 23.60 -24.46 7.84
C VAL A 240 23.35 -23.05 7.28
N TYR A 241 22.24 -22.83 6.57
CA TYR A 241 21.83 -21.52 6.06
C TYR A 241 20.99 -20.71 7.06
N SER A 242 20.97 -21.11 8.34
CA SER A 242 20.20 -20.46 9.40
C SER A 242 20.52 -18.96 9.46
N GLY A 243 19.62 -18.12 8.95
CA GLY A 243 19.79 -16.68 8.83
C GLY A 243 19.35 -16.10 7.49
N LEU A 244 19.45 -16.87 6.40
CA LEU A 244 18.89 -16.52 5.08
C LEU A 244 17.72 -17.43 4.71
N CYS A 245 17.85 -18.72 5.04
CA CYS A 245 16.82 -19.73 4.89
C CYS A 245 16.52 -20.32 6.28
N THR A 246 15.25 -20.56 6.56
CA THR A 246 14.79 -21.13 7.83
C THR A 246 13.97 -22.38 7.55
N GLN A 247 14.24 -23.41 8.34
CA GLN A 247 13.36 -24.57 8.43
C GLN A 247 12.24 -24.23 9.42
N LEU A 248 10.99 -24.22 8.95
CA LEU A 248 9.83 -23.79 9.75
C LEU A 248 9.34 -24.89 10.69
N PHE A 249 9.29 -26.14 10.22
CA PHE A 249 8.77 -27.26 11.00
C PHE A 249 9.87 -28.27 11.32
N ARG A 250 9.92 -28.66 12.59
CA ARG A 250 10.63 -29.84 13.08
C ARG A 250 9.60 -30.72 13.78
N GLU A 251 9.30 -31.86 13.16
CA GLU A 251 8.55 -33.02 13.72
C GLU A 251 7.47 -32.71 14.77
N GLU A 252 6.20 -32.68 14.34
CA GLU A 252 5.06 -32.87 15.26
C GLU A 252 3.97 -33.85 14.76
N CYS A 253 4.10 -34.50 13.58
CA CYS A 253 3.09 -35.46 13.11
C CYS A 253 3.66 -36.78 12.59
N VAL A 254 3.10 -37.87 13.09
CA VAL A 254 3.55 -39.28 12.93
C VAL A 254 3.33 -39.85 11.52
N LEU A 255 2.68 -39.13 10.59
CA LEU A 255 2.33 -39.67 9.26
C LEU A 255 3.00 -38.97 8.06
N TYR A 256 3.58 -37.77 8.20
CA TYR A 256 4.31 -37.10 7.11
C TYR A 256 5.54 -36.35 7.66
N GLN A 257 6.74 -36.76 7.24
CA GLN A 257 8.04 -36.22 7.66
C GLN A 257 8.62 -35.21 6.66
N ASP A 258 7.79 -34.44 5.97
CA ASP A 258 8.30 -33.51 4.97
C ASP A 258 8.73 -32.20 5.64
N LYS A 259 10.04 -31.97 5.68
CA LYS A 259 10.60 -30.70 6.15
C LYS A 259 10.17 -29.58 5.21
N VAL A 260 9.59 -28.54 5.79
CA VAL A 260 9.20 -27.32 5.06
C VAL A 260 10.24 -26.23 5.31
N TYR A 261 10.61 -25.57 4.23
CA TYR A 261 11.60 -24.52 4.21
C TYR A 261 11.01 -23.24 3.62
N CYS A 262 11.50 -22.11 4.10
CA CYS A 262 11.21 -20.80 3.52
C CYS A 262 12.44 -19.90 3.64
N PHE A 263 12.49 -18.83 2.86
CA PHE A 263 13.39 -17.73 3.17
C PHE A 263 12.84 -16.96 4.37
N VAL A 264 13.72 -16.37 5.19
CA VAL A 264 13.31 -15.58 6.38
C VAL A 264 12.33 -14.47 5.98
N HIS A 265 12.51 -13.91 4.78
CA HIS A 265 11.59 -12.95 4.19
C HIS A 265 11.67 -13.00 2.67
N LEU A 266 10.56 -12.67 1.99
CA LEU A 266 10.47 -12.65 0.51
C LEU A 266 11.55 -11.75 -0.13
N SER A 267 11.88 -10.62 0.49
CA SER A 267 12.94 -9.75 -0.03
C SER A 267 14.32 -10.41 -0.10
N ILE A 268 14.61 -11.38 0.80
CA ILE A 268 15.85 -12.16 0.75
C ILE A 268 15.80 -13.15 -0.41
N GLN A 269 14.65 -13.78 -0.66
CA GLN A 269 14.42 -14.62 -1.83
C GLN A 269 14.62 -13.81 -3.12
N GLU A 270 14.01 -12.64 -3.23
CA GLU A 270 14.14 -11.76 -4.40
C GLU A 270 15.59 -11.30 -4.62
N PHE A 271 16.31 -10.96 -3.54
CA PHE A 271 17.72 -10.61 -3.63
C PHE A 271 18.59 -11.77 -4.11
N LEU A 272 18.45 -12.95 -3.50
CA LEU A 272 19.24 -14.13 -3.89
C LEU A 272 18.92 -14.58 -5.32
N ALA A 273 17.66 -14.46 -5.74
CA ALA A 273 17.26 -14.68 -7.12
C ALA A 273 17.96 -13.69 -8.06
N ALA A 274 18.04 -12.40 -7.71
CA ALA A 274 18.74 -11.39 -8.49
C ALA A 274 20.24 -11.67 -8.59
N VAL A 275 20.88 -12.09 -7.49
CA VAL A 275 22.28 -12.54 -7.47
C VAL A 275 22.49 -13.71 -8.43
N TYR A 276 21.61 -14.72 -8.42
CA TYR A 276 21.72 -15.86 -9.33
C TYR A 276 21.59 -15.46 -10.80
N VAL A 277 20.62 -14.61 -11.15
CA VAL A 277 20.44 -14.13 -12.52
C VAL A 277 21.64 -13.30 -12.98
N PHE A 278 22.13 -12.41 -12.12
CA PHE A 278 23.31 -11.61 -12.37
C PHE A 278 24.55 -12.48 -12.64
N LEU A 279 24.86 -13.43 -11.74
CA LEU A 279 26.01 -14.32 -11.87
C LEU A 279 25.90 -15.25 -13.09
N SER A 280 24.71 -15.79 -13.37
CA SER A 280 24.47 -16.62 -14.56
C SER A 280 24.74 -15.85 -15.85
N PHE A 281 24.36 -14.57 -15.89
CA PHE A 281 24.66 -13.72 -17.03
C PHE A 281 26.15 -13.40 -17.15
N ILE A 282 26.79 -12.94 -16.08
CA ILE A 282 28.21 -12.50 -16.12
C ILE A 282 29.17 -13.67 -16.34
N ASN A 283 28.97 -14.80 -15.64
CA ASN A 283 29.86 -15.94 -15.74
C ASN A 283 29.58 -16.79 -17.00
N ASN A 284 28.31 -17.02 -17.34
CA ASN A 284 27.89 -18.00 -18.36
C ASN A 284 27.28 -17.39 -19.63
N ASN A 285 27.10 -16.06 -19.71
CA ASN A 285 26.36 -15.37 -20.78
C ASN A 285 24.91 -15.87 -20.95
N GLU A 286 24.31 -16.38 -19.87
CA GLU A 286 22.95 -16.91 -19.90
C GLU A 286 21.91 -15.84 -19.55
N ASN A 287 21.03 -15.49 -20.49
CA ASN A 287 19.92 -14.59 -20.22
C ASN A 287 18.69 -15.38 -19.74
N LEU A 288 18.62 -15.65 -18.43
CA LEU A 288 17.47 -16.29 -17.79
C LEU A 288 16.17 -15.46 -17.94
N MET A 289 16.31 -14.14 -18.13
CA MET A 289 15.18 -13.24 -18.37
C MET A 289 14.63 -13.33 -19.80
N ASP A 290 15.32 -13.92 -20.78
CA ASP A 290 14.70 -14.20 -22.08
C ASP A 290 13.95 -15.54 -22.06
N LYS A 291 14.42 -16.52 -21.28
CA LYS A 291 13.81 -17.85 -21.21
C LYS A 291 12.35 -17.81 -20.76
N LEU A 292 11.97 -16.93 -19.82
CA LEU A 292 10.55 -16.82 -19.43
C LEU A 292 9.66 -16.16 -20.51
N GLN A 293 10.21 -15.59 -21.59
CA GLN A 293 9.41 -15.05 -22.72
C GLN A 293 9.08 -16.12 -23.78
N SER A 294 9.65 -17.34 -23.68
CA SER A 294 9.60 -18.37 -24.73
C SER A 294 8.26 -19.11 -24.84
N THR A 295 7.27 -18.81 -23.99
CA THR A 295 5.90 -19.33 -24.09
C THR A 295 5.05 -18.63 -25.16
N SER A 296 5.53 -17.54 -25.79
CA SER A 296 4.81 -16.85 -26.88
C SER A 296 5.25 -17.30 -28.29
N ARG A 297 4.23 -17.61 -29.12
CA ARG A 297 4.26 -18.45 -30.32
C ARG A 297 4.89 -17.88 -31.60
N ASN A 298 5.63 -16.77 -31.55
CA ASN A 298 6.16 -16.12 -32.76
C ASN A 298 7.70 -16.11 -32.79
N LEU A 299 8.25 -17.07 -33.54
CA LEU A 299 9.69 -17.34 -33.67
C LEU A 299 10.39 -16.46 -34.72
N SER A 300 9.66 -15.92 -35.70
CA SER A 300 10.22 -15.35 -36.93
C SER A 300 10.68 -13.88 -36.83
N VAL A 301 10.14 -13.07 -35.91
CA VAL A 301 10.58 -11.67 -35.71
C VAL A 301 11.78 -11.53 -34.75
N ARG A 302 12.12 -12.60 -34.02
CA ARG A 302 13.01 -12.54 -32.84
C ARG A 302 14.51 -12.72 -33.15
N ILE A 303 14.91 -13.09 -34.36
CA ILE A 303 16.32 -13.43 -34.66
C ILE A 303 17.18 -12.18 -34.96
N GLU A 304 16.59 -11.10 -35.48
CA GLU A 304 17.32 -9.83 -35.69
C GLU A 304 17.45 -8.97 -34.41
N GLN A 305 16.57 -9.12 -33.43
CA GLN A 305 16.62 -8.37 -32.16
C GLN A 305 17.61 -8.94 -31.12
N ARG A 306 18.13 -10.16 -31.35
CA ARG A 306 19.01 -10.90 -30.42
C ARG A 306 20.38 -10.26 -30.14
N ARG A 307 20.75 -9.18 -30.83
CA ARG A 307 22.06 -8.52 -30.69
C ARG A 307 22.04 -7.18 -29.93
N LYS A 308 20.90 -6.70 -29.44
CA LYS A 308 20.78 -5.34 -28.83
C LYS A 308 20.08 -5.23 -27.47
N VAL A 309 19.49 -6.30 -26.93
CA VAL A 309 18.76 -6.26 -25.64
C VAL A 309 19.62 -6.91 -24.55
N THR A 310 19.99 -6.14 -23.52
CA THR A 310 20.71 -6.64 -22.35
C THR A 310 19.74 -7.37 -21.42
N VAL A 311 20.25 -8.29 -20.57
CA VAL A 311 19.46 -8.99 -19.52
C VAL A 311 18.62 -8.00 -18.69
N TYR A 312 19.14 -6.81 -18.45
CA TYR A 312 18.49 -5.75 -17.68
C TYR A 312 17.28 -5.16 -18.40
N LYS A 313 17.35 -4.91 -19.72
CA LYS A 313 16.20 -4.42 -20.51
C LYS A 313 15.08 -5.46 -20.49
N SER A 314 15.39 -6.74 -20.70
CA SER A 314 14.41 -7.84 -20.59
C SER A 314 13.79 -7.95 -19.19
N ALA A 315 14.54 -7.65 -18.13
CA ALA A 315 14.03 -7.64 -16.76
C ALA A 315 13.07 -6.46 -16.51
N VAL A 316 13.41 -5.27 -17.00
CA VAL A 316 12.55 -4.08 -16.92
C VAL A 316 11.20 -4.35 -17.60
N ASP A 317 11.22 -4.86 -18.82
CA ASP A 317 9.99 -5.17 -19.56
C ASP A 317 9.09 -6.17 -18.83
N LYS A 318 9.67 -7.19 -18.18
CA LYS A 318 8.90 -8.17 -17.42
C LYS A 318 8.31 -7.62 -16.14
N ALA A 319 9.04 -6.79 -15.41
CA ALA A 319 8.50 -6.15 -14.22
C ALA A 319 7.34 -5.20 -14.56
N LEU A 320 7.42 -4.51 -15.71
CA LEU A 320 6.34 -3.67 -16.23
C LEU A 320 5.11 -4.46 -16.69
N GLN A 321 5.29 -5.70 -17.16
CA GLN A 321 4.19 -6.61 -17.51
C GLN A 321 3.51 -7.26 -16.29
N SER A 322 4.15 -7.22 -15.12
CA SER A 322 3.56 -7.78 -13.91
C SER A 322 2.50 -6.84 -13.32
N GLU A 323 1.24 -7.30 -13.31
CA GLU A 323 0.12 -6.57 -12.70
C GLU A 323 0.26 -6.44 -11.18
N THR A 324 0.89 -7.42 -10.52
CA THR A 324 1.00 -7.49 -9.05
C THR A 324 2.29 -6.89 -8.49
N GLY A 325 3.25 -6.54 -9.37
CA GLY A 325 4.55 -6.02 -8.95
C GLY A 325 5.47 -7.02 -8.25
N ASN A 326 5.19 -8.31 -8.37
CA ASN A 326 5.98 -9.40 -7.77
C ASN A 326 7.45 -9.52 -8.25
N LEU A 327 7.88 -8.70 -9.22
CA LEU A 327 9.26 -8.65 -9.71
C LEU A 327 9.93 -7.29 -9.42
N ASP A 328 9.25 -6.39 -8.70
CA ASP A 328 9.72 -5.01 -8.51
C ASP A 328 11.00 -4.95 -7.68
N LEU A 329 11.00 -5.63 -6.53
CA LEU A 329 12.17 -5.65 -5.65
C LEU A 329 13.31 -6.47 -6.25
N PHE A 330 12.98 -7.61 -6.87
CA PHE A 330 13.93 -8.37 -7.69
C PHE A 330 14.61 -7.51 -8.75
N LEU A 331 13.85 -6.70 -9.51
CA LEU A 331 14.40 -5.82 -10.55
C LEU A 331 15.36 -4.78 -9.95
N ARG A 332 14.95 -4.13 -8.85
CA ARG A 332 15.79 -3.17 -8.12
C ARG A 332 17.14 -3.78 -7.76
N PHE A 333 17.13 -4.98 -7.17
CA PHE A 333 18.35 -5.69 -6.82
C PHE A 333 19.20 -6.06 -8.03
N LEU A 334 18.59 -6.58 -9.09
CA LEU A 334 19.31 -6.99 -10.30
C LEU A 334 20.02 -5.79 -10.96
N LEU A 335 19.36 -4.63 -10.99
CA LEU A 335 19.93 -3.40 -11.50
C LEU A 335 21.01 -2.84 -10.57
N GLY A 336 20.80 -2.83 -9.25
CA GLY A 336 21.83 -2.42 -8.30
C GLY A 336 23.10 -3.28 -8.39
N LEU A 337 22.97 -4.60 -8.60
CA LEU A 337 24.11 -5.52 -8.77
C LEU A 337 24.90 -5.25 -10.05
N SER A 338 24.30 -4.57 -11.03
CA SER A 338 24.99 -4.17 -12.26
C SER A 338 26.09 -3.12 -12.03
N LEU A 339 26.03 -2.39 -10.91
CA LEU A 339 27.06 -1.42 -10.52
C LEU A 339 28.33 -2.12 -10.02
N GLU A 340 29.49 -1.66 -10.49
CA GLU A 340 30.78 -2.20 -10.09
C GLU A 340 31.06 -2.05 -8.57
N SER A 341 30.50 -1.01 -7.93
CA SER A 341 30.62 -0.80 -6.48
C SER A 341 30.03 -1.97 -5.68
N ASN A 342 28.87 -2.47 -6.09
CA ASN A 342 28.15 -3.58 -5.44
C ASN A 342 28.77 -4.95 -5.78
N GLN A 343 29.51 -5.04 -6.88
CA GLN A 343 30.22 -6.26 -7.27
C GLN A 343 31.47 -6.51 -6.43
N LYS A 344 32.05 -5.47 -5.81
CA LYS A 344 33.28 -5.59 -5.01
C LYS A 344 33.12 -6.63 -3.90
N HIS A 345 31.99 -6.62 -3.20
CA HIS A 345 31.70 -7.53 -2.09
C HIS A 345 31.31 -8.94 -2.55
N LEU A 346 31.03 -9.13 -3.85
CA LEU A 346 30.72 -10.41 -4.48
C LEU A 346 31.88 -10.97 -5.32
N ARG A 347 33.07 -10.35 -5.28
CA ARG A 347 34.24 -10.76 -6.09
C ARG A 347 34.59 -12.24 -5.97
N GLY A 348 34.37 -12.84 -4.79
CA GLY A 348 34.56 -14.28 -4.61
C GLY A 348 33.77 -15.13 -5.62
N LEU A 349 32.56 -14.70 -6.01
CA LEU A 349 31.61 -15.40 -6.89
C LEU A 349 31.82 -15.11 -8.39
N LEU A 350 32.63 -14.11 -8.73
CA LEU A 350 32.81 -13.63 -10.10
C LEU A 350 33.99 -14.35 -10.76
N THR A 351 33.72 -15.16 -11.78
CA THR A 351 34.77 -15.84 -12.56
C THR A 351 35.30 -15.00 -13.73
N LYS A 352 34.57 -13.93 -14.10
CA LYS A 352 34.92 -13.02 -15.20
C LYS A 352 34.72 -11.56 -14.79
N THR A 353 35.77 -10.75 -14.92
CA THR A 353 35.68 -9.29 -14.76
C THR A 353 35.26 -8.69 -16.09
N ARG A 354 33.95 -8.59 -16.35
CA ARG A 354 33.45 -7.87 -17.51
C ARG A 354 33.11 -6.44 -17.09
N SER A 355 34.03 -5.49 -17.33
CA SER A 355 33.64 -4.08 -17.25
C SER A 355 32.67 -3.79 -18.39
N SER A 356 31.51 -3.25 -18.07
CA SER A 356 30.48 -2.96 -19.06
C SER A 356 29.82 -1.62 -18.79
N SER A 357 30.63 -0.60 -18.51
CA SER A 357 30.19 0.80 -18.37
C SER A 357 29.23 1.22 -19.49
N GLN A 358 29.47 0.75 -20.72
CA GLN A 358 28.59 0.99 -21.88
C GLN A 358 27.18 0.38 -21.74
N SER A 359 27.00 -0.70 -20.97
CA SER A 359 25.69 -1.31 -20.72
C SER A 359 24.86 -0.58 -19.65
N HIS A 360 25.53 0.12 -18.73
CA HIS A 360 24.89 0.82 -17.63
C HIS A 360 24.17 2.09 -18.11
N GLU A 361 24.86 2.97 -18.83
CA GLU A 361 24.26 4.20 -19.39
C GLU A 361 23.09 3.89 -20.34
N GLU A 362 23.22 2.83 -21.15
CA GLU A 362 22.14 2.36 -22.00
C GLU A 362 20.92 1.88 -21.20
N THR A 363 21.13 1.21 -20.06
CA THR A 363 20.07 0.72 -19.20
C THR A 363 19.35 1.88 -18.51
N VAL A 364 20.10 2.86 -17.98
CA VAL A 364 19.55 4.10 -17.42
C VAL A 364 18.73 4.85 -18.47
N LYS A 365 19.27 5.04 -19.68
CA LYS A 365 18.56 5.69 -20.78
C LYS A 365 17.26 4.97 -21.13
N TYR A 366 17.29 3.64 -21.15
CA TYR A 366 16.12 2.81 -21.41
C TYR A 366 15.05 2.93 -20.32
N ILE A 367 15.44 2.92 -19.04
CA ILE A 367 14.50 3.14 -17.93
C ILE A 367 13.84 4.52 -18.05
N LYS A 368 14.61 5.57 -18.35
CA LYS A 368 14.07 6.92 -18.59
C LYS A 368 13.14 6.98 -19.81
N GLU A 369 13.38 6.17 -20.84
CA GLU A 369 12.45 6.00 -21.96
C GLU A 369 11.15 5.33 -21.51
N LYS A 370 11.23 4.26 -20.72
CA LYS A 370 10.05 3.59 -20.14
C LYS A 370 9.23 4.49 -19.22
N ILE A 371 9.86 5.35 -18.44
CA ILE A 371 9.14 6.36 -17.64
C ILE A 371 8.41 7.36 -18.56
N ARG A 372 9.01 7.75 -19.70
CA ARG A 372 8.39 8.65 -20.69
C ARG A 372 7.24 8.02 -21.45
N GLU A 373 7.21 6.69 -21.60
CA GLU A 373 6.06 5.93 -22.11
C GLU A 373 4.85 6.00 -21.17
N ASN A 374 5.00 6.56 -19.97
CA ASN A 374 3.93 6.83 -19.02
C ASN A 374 3.16 5.58 -18.55
N PRO A 375 3.85 4.61 -17.90
CA PRO A 375 3.19 3.47 -17.29
C PRO A 375 2.35 3.92 -16.07
N SER A 376 1.60 3.00 -15.45
CA SER A 376 0.82 3.34 -14.26
C SER A 376 1.73 3.92 -13.16
N PRO A 377 1.23 4.82 -12.30
CA PRO A 377 2.08 5.51 -11.32
C PRO A 377 2.89 4.58 -10.41
N GLU A 378 2.32 3.45 -10.00
CA GLU A 378 3.01 2.44 -9.17
C GLU A 378 4.24 1.85 -9.89
N ARG A 379 4.13 1.59 -11.21
CA ARG A 379 5.25 1.14 -12.04
C ARG A 379 6.30 2.23 -12.20
N SER A 380 5.87 3.48 -12.44
CA SER A 380 6.78 4.63 -12.53
C SER A 380 7.59 4.79 -11.25
N ILE A 381 6.95 4.74 -10.07
CA ILE A 381 7.64 4.80 -8.76
C ILE A 381 8.69 3.70 -8.65
N ASN A 382 8.36 2.46 -9.05
CA ASN A 382 9.35 1.37 -9.04
C ASN A 382 10.55 1.66 -9.98
N LEU A 383 10.30 2.21 -11.18
CA LEU A 383 11.39 2.62 -12.08
C LEU A 383 12.26 3.74 -11.51
N PHE A 384 11.71 4.68 -10.74
CA PHE A 384 12.52 5.67 -10.01
C PHE A 384 13.35 5.02 -8.90
N HIS A 385 12.80 4.05 -8.17
CA HIS A 385 13.62 3.25 -7.24
C HIS A 385 14.74 2.51 -7.96
N CYS A 386 14.49 1.98 -9.17
CA CYS A 386 15.53 1.36 -9.99
C CYS A 386 16.63 2.35 -10.39
N LEU A 387 16.28 3.57 -10.79
CA LEU A 387 17.25 4.64 -11.05
C LEU A 387 18.06 4.98 -9.79
N ASN A 388 17.42 4.99 -8.61
CA ASN A 388 18.09 5.21 -7.34
C ASN A 388 19.09 4.08 -6.99
N GLU A 389 18.76 2.81 -7.25
CA GLU A 389 19.71 1.69 -7.11
C GLU A 389 20.87 1.78 -8.11
N LEU A 390 20.68 2.47 -9.24
CA LEU A 390 21.70 2.75 -10.25
C LEU A 390 22.48 4.05 -9.98
N ASN A 391 22.24 4.73 -8.85
CA ASN A 391 22.81 6.04 -8.50
C ASN A 391 22.53 7.14 -9.54
N ASP A 392 21.43 7.06 -10.29
CA ASP A 392 20.98 8.11 -11.20
C ASP A 392 19.85 8.91 -10.55
N HIS A 393 20.14 10.16 -10.22
CA HIS A 393 19.19 11.10 -9.62
C HIS A 393 18.76 12.21 -10.57
N SER A 394 19.15 12.16 -11.85
CA SER A 394 19.09 13.34 -12.73
C SER A 394 17.66 13.86 -12.95
N LEU A 395 16.67 12.95 -13.08
CA LEU A 395 15.25 13.33 -13.24
C LEU A 395 14.66 13.93 -11.96
N VAL A 396 15.14 13.47 -10.79
CA VAL A 396 14.74 13.98 -9.48
C VAL A 396 15.35 15.37 -9.24
N GLU A 397 16.63 15.54 -9.55
CA GLU A 397 17.32 16.82 -9.45
C GLU A 397 16.71 17.87 -10.40
N GLU A 398 16.32 17.46 -11.61
CA GLU A 398 15.62 18.33 -12.57
C GLU A 398 14.33 18.89 -11.97
N ILE A 399 13.46 18.04 -11.40
CA ILE A 399 12.19 18.48 -10.83
C ILE A 399 12.40 19.25 -9.51
N GLN A 400 13.40 18.91 -8.70
CA GLN A 400 13.73 19.64 -7.48
C GLN A 400 14.26 21.05 -7.78
N SER A 401 15.08 21.20 -8.83
CA SER A 401 15.52 22.50 -9.34
C SER A 401 14.32 23.33 -9.80
N PHE A 402 13.41 22.71 -10.56
CA PHE A 402 12.16 23.35 -10.98
C PHE A 402 11.31 23.83 -9.78
N LEU A 403 11.11 22.98 -8.77
CA LEU A 403 10.38 23.34 -7.54
C LEU A 403 11.05 24.48 -6.78
N SER A 404 12.38 24.48 -6.68
CA SER A 404 13.15 25.51 -5.98
C SER A 404 13.12 26.87 -6.68
N SER A 405 12.92 26.87 -8.00
CA SER A 405 12.83 28.09 -8.81
C SER A 405 11.50 28.85 -8.68
N GLY A 406 10.48 28.28 -8.02
CA GLY A 406 9.17 28.89 -7.84
C GLY A 406 8.32 29.00 -9.12
N SER A 407 8.76 28.40 -10.24
CA SER A 407 8.15 28.50 -11.57
C SER A 407 6.94 27.57 -11.78
N LEU A 408 6.11 27.37 -10.74
CA LEU A 408 5.02 26.38 -10.76
C LEU A 408 3.77 26.84 -11.54
N SER A 409 3.77 28.05 -12.11
CA SER A 409 2.59 28.64 -12.78
C SER A 409 2.53 28.48 -14.31
N LYS A 410 3.49 27.80 -14.98
CA LYS A 410 3.41 27.13 -16.32
C LYS A 410 4.83 26.74 -16.82
N PRO A 411 5.07 25.64 -17.58
CA PRO A 411 4.17 24.92 -18.51
C PRO A 411 3.91 23.44 -18.13
N ASN A 412 3.11 22.72 -18.94
CA ASN A 412 2.76 21.30 -18.81
C ASN A 412 4.00 20.43 -18.53
N LEU A 413 4.15 19.94 -17.30
CA LEU A 413 5.17 18.95 -16.97
C LEU A 413 5.01 17.74 -17.90
N SER A 414 6.12 17.20 -18.39
CA SER A 414 6.10 15.93 -19.11
C SER A 414 5.65 14.79 -18.19
N PRO A 415 5.16 13.66 -18.73
CA PRO A 415 4.78 12.51 -17.91
C PRO A 415 5.91 12.01 -16.99
N ALA A 416 7.17 12.13 -17.44
CA ALA A 416 8.33 11.77 -16.64
C ALA A 416 8.57 12.74 -15.48
N GLN A 417 8.38 14.05 -15.70
CA GLN A 417 8.49 15.07 -14.65
C GLN A 417 7.35 14.96 -13.63
N TRP A 418 6.12 14.64 -14.08
CA TRP A 418 5.01 14.32 -13.18
C TRP A 418 5.33 13.11 -12.30
N SER A 419 5.86 12.05 -12.90
CA SER A 419 6.25 10.85 -12.17
C SER A 419 7.41 11.12 -11.21
N ALA A 420 8.36 11.98 -11.59
CA ALA A 420 9.44 12.42 -10.72
C ALA A 420 8.90 13.24 -9.54
N LEU A 421 7.94 14.13 -9.77
CA LEU A 421 7.28 14.91 -8.72
C LEU A 421 6.56 14.01 -7.73
N VAL A 422 5.79 13.02 -8.21
CA VAL A 422 5.14 12.01 -7.37
C VAL A 422 6.18 11.28 -6.52
N PHE A 423 7.27 10.82 -7.13
CA PHE A 423 8.34 10.13 -6.43
C PHE A 423 8.96 11.01 -5.34
N VAL A 424 9.29 12.27 -5.65
CA VAL A 424 9.85 13.23 -4.69
C VAL A 424 8.90 13.50 -3.53
N LEU A 425 7.61 13.66 -3.80
CA LEU A 425 6.60 13.93 -2.77
C LEU A 425 6.43 12.72 -1.84
N LEU A 426 6.30 11.51 -2.39
CA LEU A 426 6.14 10.28 -1.62
C LEU A 426 7.40 9.86 -0.87
N THR A 427 8.58 10.28 -1.35
CA THR A 427 9.85 10.00 -0.69
C THR A 427 10.36 11.15 0.17
N SER A 428 9.71 12.33 0.21
CA SER A 428 10.16 13.48 1.01
C SER A 428 10.20 13.18 2.51
N GLU A 429 11.11 13.80 3.27
CA GLU A 429 11.18 13.73 4.74
C GLU A 429 9.94 14.30 5.44
N LYS A 430 9.27 15.27 4.81
CA LYS A 430 8.07 15.91 5.38
C LYS A 430 6.88 14.97 5.23
N GLU A 431 6.16 14.73 6.32
CA GLU A 431 4.87 14.04 6.26
C GLU A 431 3.94 14.82 5.32
N LEU A 432 3.29 14.09 4.40
CA LEU A 432 2.32 14.65 3.47
C LEU A 432 0.98 14.87 4.17
N ASP A 433 0.98 15.60 5.28
CA ASP A 433 -0.25 15.84 6.05
C ASP A 433 -1.23 16.66 5.22
N VAL A 434 -0.82 17.84 4.75
CA VAL A 434 -1.67 18.71 3.94
C VAL A 434 -1.05 18.89 2.56
N PHE A 435 -1.72 18.36 1.55
CA PHE A 435 -1.34 18.54 0.16
C PHE A 435 -2.27 19.53 -0.54
N ASP A 436 -1.70 20.63 -1.02
CA ASP A 436 -2.43 21.65 -1.79
C ASP A 436 -2.05 21.56 -3.26
N LEU A 437 -2.97 21.06 -4.09
CA LEU A 437 -2.72 20.89 -5.52
C LEU A 437 -2.44 22.23 -6.20
N LYS A 438 -3.04 23.35 -5.74
CA LYS A 438 -2.85 24.67 -6.35
C LYS A 438 -1.42 25.17 -6.35
N LYS A 439 -0.58 24.62 -5.46
CA LYS A 439 0.86 24.90 -5.42
C LYS A 439 1.60 24.31 -6.62
N TYR A 440 1.05 23.28 -7.26
CA TYR A 440 1.70 22.53 -8.34
C TYR A 440 0.94 22.65 -9.66
N SER A 441 -0.39 22.52 -9.64
CA SER A 441 -1.25 22.64 -10.81
C SER A 441 -2.66 23.09 -10.44
N ARG A 442 -3.30 23.82 -11.34
CA ARG A 442 -4.73 24.12 -11.27
C ARG A 442 -5.48 23.42 -12.40
N SER A 443 -5.25 22.13 -12.55
CA SER A 443 -5.89 21.31 -13.57
C SER A 443 -6.26 19.91 -13.07
N GLU A 444 -7.30 19.34 -13.67
CA GLU A 444 -7.68 17.94 -13.48
C GLU A 444 -6.56 16.98 -13.87
N GLU A 445 -5.79 17.28 -14.92
CA GLU A 445 -4.62 16.47 -15.27
C GLU A 445 -3.65 16.38 -14.08
N GLY A 446 -3.38 17.50 -13.40
CA GLY A 446 -2.54 17.51 -12.19
C GLY A 446 -3.09 16.61 -11.09
N LEU A 447 -4.42 16.63 -10.86
CA LEU A 447 -5.09 15.72 -9.92
C LEU A 447 -4.85 14.26 -10.32
N LEU A 448 -5.13 13.88 -11.58
CA LEU A 448 -5.00 12.50 -12.07
C LEU A 448 -3.54 12.00 -11.95
N ARG A 449 -2.57 12.86 -12.27
CA ARG A 449 -1.14 12.57 -12.16
C ARG A 449 -0.69 12.40 -10.71
N LEU A 450 -1.30 13.12 -9.76
CA LEU A 450 -0.95 13.13 -8.34
C LEU A 450 -1.87 12.26 -7.48
N LEU A 451 -2.71 11.40 -8.07
CA LEU A 451 -3.52 10.42 -7.33
C LEU A 451 -2.73 9.55 -6.34
N PRO A 452 -1.48 9.11 -6.61
CA PRO A 452 -0.69 8.39 -5.61
C PRO A 452 -0.41 9.22 -4.36
N VAL A 453 -0.20 10.54 -4.51
CA VAL A 453 0.01 11.47 -3.41
C VAL A 453 -1.29 11.63 -2.63
N PHE A 454 -2.42 11.74 -3.32
CA PHE A 454 -3.75 11.75 -2.69
C PHE A 454 -3.97 10.55 -1.77
N LYS A 455 -3.61 9.33 -2.22
CA LYS A 455 -3.74 8.10 -1.40
C LYS A 455 -2.87 8.14 -0.13
N ALA A 456 -1.75 8.86 -0.16
CA ALA A 456 -0.82 8.96 0.96
C ALA A 456 -1.11 10.14 1.91
N SER A 457 -1.92 11.11 1.50
CA SER A 457 -2.18 12.34 2.27
C SER A 457 -3.35 12.22 3.27
N SER A 458 -3.26 12.99 4.37
CA SER A 458 -4.36 13.09 5.34
C SER A 458 -5.33 14.23 5.03
N ALA A 459 -4.86 15.30 4.38
CA ALA A 459 -5.68 16.40 3.89
C ALA A 459 -5.29 16.75 2.44
N PHE A 460 -6.28 16.90 1.56
CA PHE A 460 -6.05 17.19 0.14
C PHE A 460 -6.92 18.37 -0.31
N LEU A 461 -6.27 19.45 -0.72
CA LEU A 461 -6.90 20.71 -1.09
C LEU A 461 -6.90 20.85 -2.63
N LEU A 462 -8.10 20.87 -3.19
CA LEU A 462 -8.41 20.90 -4.63
C LEU A 462 -9.23 22.11 -5.04
N SER A 463 -9.33 23.11 -4.16
CA SER A 463 -10.26 24.20 -4.42
C SER A 463 -9.90 24.97 -5.71
N GLY A 464 -10.81 25.09 -6.66
CA GLY A 464 -10.57 25.78 -7.94
C GLY A 464 -9.51 25.12 -8.82
N CYS A 465 -9.39 23.79 -8.79
CA CYS A 465 -8.48 23.00 -9.62
C CYS A 465 -9.11 22.48 -10.93
N GLY A 466 -10.36 22.85 -11.22
CA GLY A 466 -11.07 22.43 -12.43
C GLY A 466 -11.45 20.95 -12.43
N VAL A 467 -11.78 20.39 -11.25
CA VAL A 467 -12.18 18.98 -11.10
C VAL A 467 -13.50 18.73 -11.83
N THR A 468 -13.55 17.72 -12.71
CA THR A 468 -14.78 17.31 -13.42
C THR A 468 -15.33 16.00 -12.84
N GLU A 469 -16.34 15.40 -13.50
CA GLU A 469 -16.88 14.10 -13.12
C GLU A 469 -15.83 12.98 -13.17
N GLU A 470 -14.87 13.04 -14.10
CA GLU A 470 -13.77 12.07 -14.20
C GLU A 470 -12.83 12.15 -12.98
N GLY A 471 -12.44 13.38 -12.60
CA GLY A 471 -11.71 13.64 -11.37
C GLY A 471 -12.47 13.15 -10.13
N CYS A 472 -13.78 13.39 -10.05
CA CYS A 472 -14.61 12.86 -8.97
C CYS A 472 -14.62 11.33 -8.91
N ALA A 473 -14.74 10.64 -10.05
CA ALA A 473 -14.70 9.18 -10.11
C ALA A 473 -13.35 8.63 -9.61
N SER A 474 -12.25 9.28 -9.99
CA SER A 474 -10.90 8.94 -9.55
C SER A 474 -10.71 9.15 -8.04
N LEU A 475 -11.20 10.26 -7.51
CA LEU A 475 -11.21 10.54 -6.06
C LEU A 475 -12.04 9.51 -5.30
N VAL A 476 -13.20 9.11 -5.81
CA VAL A 476 -14.05 8.07 -5.20
C VAL A 476 -13.35 6.72 -5.17
N SER A 477 -12.68 6.34 -6.26
CA SER A 477 -11.87 5.11 -6.31
C SER A 477 -10.81 5.12 -5.20
N ALA A 478 -10.14 6.25 -5.00
CA ALA A 478 -9.14 6.40 -3.96
C ALA A 478 -9.75 6.49 -2.53
N LEU A 479 -10.91 7.13 -2.34
CA LEU A 479 -11.63 7.13 -1.06
C LEU A 479 -12.12 5.73 -0.65
N ARG A 480 -12.46 4.90 -1.63
CA ARG A 480 -12.83 3.49 -1.43
C ARG A 480 -11.63 2.58 -1.24
N SER A 481 -10.43 3.03 -1.59
CA SER A 481 -9.22 2.24 -1.38
C SER A 481 -9.02 2.03 0.12
N ASN A 482 -8.73 0.79 0.50
CA ASN A 482 -8.47 0.41 1.88
C ASN A 482 -6.97 0.11 2.01
N PRO A 483 -6.21 0.95 2.73
CA PRO A 483 -6.67 2.07 3.55
C PRO A 483 -6.79 3.42 2.83
N SER A 484 -7.80 4.22 3.21
CA SER A 484 -7.78 5.67 2.98
C SER A 484 -7.13 6.37 4.18
N HIS A 485 -6.08 7.14 3.94
CA HIS A 485 -5.47 8.04 4.92
C HIS A 485 -6.21 9.38 5.02
N LEU A 486 -7.07 9.68 4.05
CA LEU A 486 -7.69 10.98 3.90
C LEU A 486 -8.76 11.25 4.97
N ARG A 487 -8.57 12.36 5.67
CA ARG A 487 -9.44 12.94 6.69
C ARG A 487 -10.07 14.24 6.21
N GLU A 488 -9.40 15.00 5.36
CA GLU A 488 -9.89 16.28 4.87
C GLU A 488 -9.83 16.38 3.35
N LEU A 489 -10.94 16.79 2.74
CA LEU A 489 -11.05 17.02 1.30
C LEU A 489 -11.72 18.37 1.05
N ASP A 490 -10.97 19.30 0.45
CA ASP A 490 -11.51 20.58 0.01
C ASP A 490 -11.64 20.62 -1.51
N LEU A 491 -12.88 20.59 -2.00
CA LEU A 491 -13.24 20.67 -3.42
C LEU A 491 -13.91 22.00 -3.77
N SER A 492 -13.85 23.00 -2.90
CA SER A 492 -14.57 24.27 -3.07
C SER A 492 -14.20 25.00 -4.37
N ASN A 493 -15.14 25.72 -4.98
CA ASN A 493 -14.95 26.47 -6.23
C ASN A 493 -14.59 25.59 -7.43
N ASN A 494 -15.05 24.34 -7.47
CA ASN A 494 -15.04 23.49 -8.67
C ASN A 494 -16.48 23.31 -9.17
N ASP A 495 -16.70 23.33 -10.48
CA ASP A 495 -18.03 23.20 -11.12
C ASP A 495 -18.57 21.76 -11.09
N LEU A 496 -18.58 21.12 -9.91
CA LEU A 496 -18.97 19.71 -9.73
C LEU A 496 -20.43 19.44 -10.08
N LYS A 497 -21.31 20.41 -9.80
CA LYS A 497 -22.77 20.30 -9.95
C LYS A 497 -23.33 19.09 -9.16
N ASP A 498 -24.61 18.79 -9.39
CA ASP A 498 -25.25 17.64 -8.73
C ASP A 498 -24.65 16.29 -9.14
N SER A 499 -24.15 16.15 -10.37
CA SER A 499 -23.59 14.90 -10.89
C SER A 499 -22.25 14.53 -10.23
N GLY A 500 -21.33 15.49 -10.08
CA GLY A 500 -20.07 15.28 -9.36
C GLY A 500 -20.31 14.94 -7.88
N VAL A 501 -21.24 15.65 -7.22
CA VAL A 501 -21.62 15.34 -5.82
C VAL A 501 -22.25 13.96 -5.69
N LYS A 502 -23.08 13.53 -6.66
CA LYS A 502 -23.64 12.18 -6.68
C LYS A 502 -22.54 11.11 -6.76
N LEU A 503 -21.49 11.32 -7.56
CA LEU A 503 -20.34 10.42 -7.61
C LEU A 503 -19.62 10.37 -6.25
N LEU A 504 -19.28 11.53 -5.69
CA LEU A 504 -18.62 11.63 -4.38
C LEU A 504 -19.42 10.96 -3.26
N SER A 505 -20.75 11.12 -3.28
CA SER A 505 -21.68 10.50 -2.33
C SER A 505 -21.57 8.97 -2.32
N ALA A 506 -21.30 8.35 -3.47
CA ALA A 506 -21.09 6.90 -3.55
C ALA A 506 -19.80 6.44 -2.86
N GLY A 507 -18.79 7.32 -2.72
CA GLY A 507 -17.59 7.08 -1.91
C GLY A 507 -17.85 7.28 -0.42
N LEU A 508 -18.54 8.36 -0.04
CA LEU A 508 -18.86 8.71 1.35
C LEU A 508 -19.77 7.68 2.03
N GLY A 509 -20.70 7.07 1.27
CA GLY A 509 -21.58 6.02 1.78
C GLY A 509 -20.86 4.69 2.06
N ASN A 510 -19.57 4.56 1.69
CA ASN A 510 -18.79 3.37 2.03
C ASN A 510 -18.55 3.33 3.56
N PRO A 511 -18.84 2.21 4.26
CA PRO A 511 -18.63 2.10 5.70
C PRO A 511 -17.17 2.23 6.14
N HIS A 512 -16.22 2.04 5.22
CA HIS A 512 -14.78 2.22 5.46
C HIS A 512 -14.30 3.65 5.16
N CYS A 513 -15.17 4.55 4.68
CA CYS A 513 -14.82 5.95 4.50
C CYS A 513 -14.52 6.59 5.85
N LYS A 514 -13.35 7.23 5.93
CA LYS A 514 -12.78 7.81 7.15
C LYS A 514 -12.67 9.34 7.07
N LEU A 515 -13.29 9.95 6.07
CA LEU A 515 -13.27 11.39 5.86
C LEU A 515 -14.00 12.11 7.01
N GLU A 516 -13.36 13.09 7.59
CA GLU A 516 -13.87 13.87 8.72
C GLU A 516 -14.30 15.27 8.27
N THR A 517 -13.64 15.84 7.26
CA THR A 517 -13.92 17.17 6.73
C THR A 517 -14.15 17.12 5.24
N LEU A 518 -15.29 17.67 4.79
CA LEU A 518 -15.63 17.83 3.38
C LEU A 518 -16.06 19.27 3.10
N ARG A 519 -15.36 19.94 2.18
CA ARG A 519 -15.74 21.28 1.71
C ARG A 519 -16.11 21.26 0.24
N LEU A 520 -17.30 21.75 -0.06
CA LEU A 520 -17.93 21.83 -1.39
C LEU A 520 -18.47 23.24 -1.62
N SER A 521 -17.86 24.25 -1.02
CA SER A 521 -18.34 25.63 -1.12
C SER A 521 -18.24 26.13 -2.55
N GLY A 522 -19.30 26.73 -3.10
CA GLY A 522 -19.30 27.25 -4.47
C GLY A 522 -19.14 26.18 -5.56
N CYS A 523 -19.77 25.01 -5.38
CA CYS A 523 -19.68 23.88 -6.32
C CYS A 523 -20.88 23.72 -7.27
N LEU A 524 -21.79 24.71 -7.30
CA LEU A 524 -23.04 24.70 -8.07
C LEU A 524 -23.96 23.54 -7.69
N VAL A 525 -23.99 23.18 -6.41
CA VAL A 525 -24.82 22.11 -5.85
C VAL A 525 -26.24 22.62 -5.65
N THR A 526 -27.25 21.83 -6.04
CA THR A 526 -28.66 22.13 -5.79
C THR A 526 -29.26 21.16 -4.76
N GLU A 527 -30.56 21.30 -4.50
CA GLU A 527 -31.36 20.33 -3.73
C GLU A 527 -31.11 18.86 -4.12
N LYS A 528 -30.88 18.56 -5.42
CA LYS A 528 -30.67 17.19 -5.91
C LYS A 528 -29.31 16.63 -5.49
N GLY A 529 -28.24 17.40 -5.62
CA GLY A 529 -26.91 17.03 -5.15
C GLY A 529 -26.90 16.86 -3.62
N CYS A 530 -27.57 17.76 -2.91
CA CYS A 530 -27.76 17.67 -1.46
C CYS A 530 -28.47 16.38 -1.04
N ALA A 531 -29.54 15.99 -1.75
CA ALA A 531 -30.24 14.74 -1.50
C ALA A 531 -29.32 13.50 -1.65
N SER A 532 -28.41 13.52 -2.64
CA SER A 532 -27.43 12.45 -2.84
C SER A 532 -26.45 12.38 -1.67
N LEU A 533 -25.95 13.53 -1.20
CA LEU A 533 -25.05 13.62 -0.06
C LEU A 533 -25.73 13.14 1.23
N VAL A 534 -26.98 13.54 1.46
CA VAL A 534 -27.79 13.11 2.61
C VAL A 534 -28.00 11.59 2.62
N SER A 535 -28.24 10.98 1.46
CA SER A 535 -28.34 9.52 1.35
C SER A 535 -27.05 8.81 1.80
N ALA A 536 -25.89 9.35 1.41
CA ALA A 536 -24.59 8.83 1.83
C ALA A 536 -24.35 9.00 3.33
N LEU A 537 -24.64 10.18 3.88
CA LEU A 537 -24.51 10.45 5.32
C LEU A 537 -25.45 9.60 6.18
N ARG A 538 -26.63 9.23 5.67
CA ARG A 538 -27.52 8.27 6.35
C ARG A 538 -26.95 6.86 6.36
N SER A 539 -26.26 6.48 5.28
CA SER A 539 -25.68 5.14 5.12
C SER A 539 -24.43 4.95 5.98
N ASN A 540 -23.65 6.02 6.20
CA ASN A 540 -22.50 6.04 7.09
C ASN A 540 -22.52 7.30 7.99
N PRO A 541 -23.33 7.34 9.07
CA PRO A 541 -23.56 8.56 9.85
C PRO A 541 -22.41 8.96 10.79
N SER A 542 -21.44 8.08 11.00
CA SER A 542 -20.50 8.17 12.12
C SER A 542 -19.11 8.74 11.81
N HIS A 543 -18.84 9.16 10.56
CA HIS A 543 -17.50 9.55 10.11
C HIS A 543 -17.30 11.08 10.00
N LEU A 544 -18.22 11.80 9.35
CA LEU A 544 -18.04 13.22 9.04
C LEU A 544 -18.25 14.13 10.27
N ARG A 545 -17.36 15.10 10.44
CA ARG A 545 -17.32 16.11 11.52
C ARG A 545 -17.57 17.52 11.01
N GLU A 546 -17.02 17.86 9.85
CA GLU A 546 -17.21 19.17 9.22
C GLU A 546 -17.75 19.03 7.79
N LEU A 547 -18.83 19.77 7.51
CA LEU A 547 -19.41 19.88 6.18
C LEU A 547 -19.61 21.35 5.82
N ASP A 548 -18.94 21.79 4.76
CA ASP A 548 -19.12 23.12 4.18
C ASP A 548 -19.80 23.02 2.82
N LEU A 549 -21.02 23.53 2.73
CA LEU A 549 -21.82 23.64 1.51
C LEU A 549 -22.12 25.08 1.14
N SER A 550 -21.38 26.05 1.69
CA SER A 550 -21.64 27.48 1.46
C SER A 550 -21.65 27.86 -0.02
N ASN A 551 -22.36 28.92 -0.39
CA ASN A 551 -22.47 29.43 -1.76
C ASN A 551 -23.00 28.39 -2.77
N ASN A 552 -23.96 27.56 -2.37
CA ASN A 552 -24.66 26.60 -3.23
C ASN A 552 -26.18 26.81 -3.17
N ASP A 553 -26.92 26.47 -4.22
CA ASP A 553 -28.37 26.72 -4.33
C ASP A 553 -29.20 25.62 -3.63
N LEU A 554 -28.93 25.36 -2.35
CA LEU A 554 -29.59 24.30 -1.58
C LEU A 554 -31.06 24.60 -1.25
N LYS A 555 -31.36 25.88 -0.97
CA LYS A 555 -32.69 26.36 -0.54
C LYS A 555 -33.24 25.60 0.68
N ASP A 556 -34.49 25.85 1.03
CA ASP A 556 -35.11 25.23 2.20
C ASP A 556 -35.26 23.71 2.08
N LEU A 557 -35.47 23.18 0.86
CA LEU A 557 -35.61 21.74 0.67
C LEU A 557 -34.30 20.99 0.97
N GLY A 558 -33.16 21.50 0.49
CA GLY A 558 -31.85 20.92 0.80
C GLY A 558 -31.55 20.97 2.30
N VAL A 559 -31.84 22.11 2.95
CA VAL A 559 -31.69 22.27 4.40
C VAL A 559 -32.59 21.34 5.20
N LYS A 560 -33.82 21.12 4.76
CA LYS A 560 -34.74 20.16 5.39
C LYS A 560 -34.20 18.72 5.32
N LEU A 561 -33.58 18.33 4.21
CA LEU A 561 -32.93 17.02 4.08
C LEU A 561 -31.73 16.88 5.02
N LEU A 562 -30.88 17.91 5.12
CA LEU A 562 -29.75 17.95 6.06
C LEU A 562 -30.22 17.91 7.52
N SER A 563 -31.29 18.62 7.84
CA SER A 563 -31.90 18.63 9.18
C SER A 563 -32.30 17.22 9.62
N ALA A 564 -32.81 16.40 8.71
CA ALA A 564 -33.13 15.00 9.00
C ALA A 564 -31.89 14.12 9.27
N VAL A 565 -30.70 14.50 8.78
CA VAL A 565 -29.43 13.85 9.14
C VAL A 565 -29.00 14.28 10.54
N LEU A 566 -29.10 15.57 10.86
CA LEU A 566 -28.76 16.11 12.19
C LEU A 566 -29.63 15.51 13.31
N GLY A 567 -30.90 15.22 13.01
CA GLY A 567 -31.81 14.53 13.93
C GLY A 567 -31.45 13.05 14.18
N ASN A 568 -30.52 12.45 13.44
CA ASN A 568 -30.07 11.08 13.67
C ASN A 568 -29.12 11.02 14.89
N PRO A 569 -29.38 10.18 15.90
CA PRO A 569 -28.52 10.04 17.09
C PRO A 569 -27.08 9.59 16.81
N HIS A 570 -26.84 8.98 15.64
CA HIS A 570 -25.50 8.54 15.23
C HIS A 570 -24.73 9.59 14.41
N CYS A 571 -25.36 10.73 14.07
CA CYS A 571 -24.70 11.80 13.34
C CYS A 571 -23.63 12.45 14.21
N LYS A 572 -22.39 12.51 13.72
CA LYS A 572 -21.24 13.08 14.44
C LYS A 572 -20.83 14.47 13.97
N LEU A 573 -21.65 15.12 13.14
CA LEU A 573 -21.34 16.41 12.56
C LEU A 573 -21.27 17.49 13.67
N GLU A 574 -20.13 18.17 13.73
CA GLU A 574 -19.81 19.23 14.69
C GLU A 574 -19.91 20.61 14.05
N THR A 575 -19.57 20.72 12.76
CA THR A 575 -19.58 21.97 12.02
C THR A 575 -20.39 21.83 10.73
N LEU A 576 -21.37 22.72 10.55
CA LEU A 576 -22.17 22.82 9.33
C LEU A 576 -22.16 24.26 8.82
N ARG A 577 -21.61 24.48 7.61
CA ARG A 577 -21.63 25.79 6.97
C ARG A 577 -22.55 25.79 5.76
N LEU A 578 -23.52 26.70 5.79
CA LEU A 578 -24.58 26.90 4.80
C LEU A 578 -24.68 28.37 4.42
N SER A 579 -23.57 29.10 4.51
CA SER A 579 -23.54 30.53 4.18
C SER A 579 -23.94 30.73 2.71
N GLY A 580 -24.78 31.71 2.39
CA GLY A 580 -25.17 31.99 0.99
C GLY A 580 -25.88 30.83 0.29
N CYS A 581 -26.72 30.07 0.99
CA CYS A 581 -27.41 28.88 0.47
C CYS A 581 -28.89 29.11 0.08
N LEU A 582 -29.34 30.37 0.05
CA LEU A 582 -30.73 30.78 -0.20
C LEU A 582 -31.72 30.19 0.83
N VAL A 583 -31.29 30.07 2.09
CA VAL A 583 -32.12 29.56 3.19
C VAL A 583 -33.09 30.65 3.67
N THR A 584 -34.35 30.28 3.87
CA THR A 584 -35.40 31.16 4.41
C THR A 584 -35.86 30.71 5.79
N GLU A 585 -36.93 31.35 6.30
CA GLU A 585 -37.61 30.98 7.55
C GLU A 585 -37.94 29.47 7.64
N GLU A 586 -38.35 28.84 6.53
CA GLU A 586 -38.74 27.41 6.52
C GLU A 586 -37.53 26.50 6.77
N GLY A 587 -36.39 26.77 6.12
CA GLY A 587 -35.15 26.04 6.33
C GLY A 587 -34.62 26.20 7.75
N CYS A 588 -34.68 27.43 8.30
CA CYS A 588 -34.32 27.71 9.69
C CYS A 588 -35.20 26.92 10.68
N ALA A 589 -36.52 26.88 10.46
CA ALA A 589 -37.43 26.11 11.30
C ALA A 589 -37.10 24.60 11.29
N SER A 590 -36.72 24.06 10.12
CA SER A 590 -36.29 22.66 9.99
C SER A 590 -35.02 22.36 10.79
N LEU A 591 -34.02 23.24 10.72
CA LEU A 591 -32.77 23.11 11.49
C LEU A 591 -33.03 23.14 13.00
N VAL A 592 -33.83 24.10 13.47
CA VAL A 592 -34.18 24.22 14.90
C VAL A 592 -34.90 22.97 15.40
N SER A 593 -35.83 22.44 14.60
CA SER A 593 -36.52 21.19 14.94
C SER A 593 -35.54 20.02 15.10
N ALA A 594 -34.53 19.92 14.22
CA ALA A 594 -33.51 18.88 14.31
C ALA A 594 -32.64 19.03 15.56
N LEU A 595 -32.19 20.26 15.86
CA LEU A 595 -31.38 20.57 17.04
C LEU A 595 -32.10 20.30 18.36
N ARG A 596 -33.42 20.43 18.41
CA ARG A 596 -34.23 20.08 19.59
C ARG A 596 -34.49 18.57 19.73
N SER A 597 -34.61 17.88 18.61
CA SER A 597 -35.03 16.45 18.59
C SER A 597 -33.97 15.49 19.13
N ASN A 598 -32.71 15.91 19.16
CA ASN A 598 -31.57 15.10 19.55
C ASN A 598 -30.50 16.06 20.11
N PRO A 599 -29.79 15.76 21.22
CA PRO A 599 -28.61 16.51 21.63
C PRO A 599 -27.53 16.36 20.55
N SER A 600 -27.65 17.18 19.50
CA SER A 600 -26.83 17.10 18.32
C SER A 600 -25.36 17.30 18.71
N HIS A 601 -24.45 16.69 17.97
CA HIS A 601 -23.03 16.97 18.13
C HIS A 601 -22.63 18.33 17.55
N LEU A 602 -23.58 19.06 16.96
CA LEU A 602 -23.34 20.31 16.24
C LEU A 602 -22.96 21.42 17.22
N ARG A 603 -21.76 21.97 17.03
CA ARG A 603 -21.18 23.07 17.80
C ARG A 603 -21.12 24.36 17.00
N GLU A 604 -20.92 24.27 15.69
CA GLU A 604 -20.87 25.42 14.80
C GLU A 604 -21.91 25.33 13.67
N LEU A 605 -22.71 26.37 13.52
CA LEU A 605 -23.66 26.53 12.42
C LEU A 605 -23.48 27.91 11.77
N ASP A 606 -23.14 27.93 10.49
CA ASP A 606 -23.05 29.16 9.71
C ASP A 606 -24.19 29.28 8.71
N LEU A 607 -25.06 30.28 8.94
CA LEU A 607 -26.18 30.67 8.09
C LEU A 607 -26.03 32.12 7.58
N SER A 608 -24.83 32.69 7.64
CA SER A 608 -24.58 34.04 7.11
C SER A 608 -24.97 34.17 5.64
N TYR A 609 -25.27 35.39 5.18
CA TYR A 609 -25.67 35.67 3.80
C TYR A 609 -26.88 34.86 3.28
N ASN A 610 -27.79 34.47 4.18
CA ASN A 610 -29.10 33.89 3.85
C ASN A 610 -30.26 34.87 4.14
N HIS A 611 -31.50 34.41 4.03
CA HIS A 611 -32.71 35.18 4.25
C HIS A 611 -33.60 34.58 5.37
N PRO A 612 -33.05 34.32 6.58
CA PRO A 612 -33.80 33.66 7.65
C PRO A 612 -35.01 34.48 8.16
N GLY A 613 -35.11 35.78 7.87
CA GLY A 613 -36.19 36.65 8.34
C GLY A 613 -36.22 36.82 9.86
N ASP A 614 -37.04 37.76 10.36
CA ASP A 614 -37.16 38.00 11.81
C ASP A 614 -37.68 36.74 12.54
N SER A 615 -38.59 35.99 11.90
CA SER A 615 -39.16 34.77 12.43
C SER A 615 -38.11 33.65 12.55
N GLY A 616 -37.30 33.42 11.50
CA GLY A 616 -36.26 32.40 11.53
C GLY A 616 -35.14 32.73 12.50
N VAL A 617 -34.72 34.00 12.59
CA VAL A 617 -33.74 34.45 13.60
C VAL A 617 -34.28 34.20 15.01
N ARG A 618 -35.53 34.58 15.28
CA ARG A 618 -36.17 34.33 16.57
C ARG A 618 -36.26 32.83 16.89
N LEU A 619 -36.58 31.98 15.93
CA LEU A 619 -36.60 30.53 16.10
C LEU A 619 -35.22 29.96 16.42
N LEU A 620 -34.19 30.43 15.72
CA LEU A 620 -32.80 30.02 15.96
C LEU A 620 -32.32 30.45 17.36
N SER A 621 -32.61 31.70 17.77
CA SER A 621 -32.32 32.18 19.12
C SER A 621 -33.04 31.37 20.21
N ALA A 622 -34.33 31.09 20.04
CA ALA A 622 -35.09 30.25 20.96
C ALA A 622 -34.66 28.77 20.93
N GLY A 623 -33.93 28.33 19.90
CA GLY A 623 -33.31 27.01 19.84
C GLY A 623 -32.02 26.92 20.66
N LEU A 624 -31.29 28.04 20.80
CA LEU A 624 -30.07 28.15 21.63
C LEU A 624 -30.37 28.15 23.13
N GLU A 625 -31.56 28.60 23.53
CA GLU A 625 -32.02 28.59 24.93
C GLU A 625 -32.38 27.18 25.43
N ASP A 626 -32.47 26.19 24.54
CA ASP A 626 -32.77 24.80 24.91
C ASP A 626 -31.58 24.20 25.70
N PRO A 627 -31.80 23.64 26.90
CA PRO A 627 -30.73 23.10 27.74
C PRO A 627 -30.03 21.86 27.14
N HIS A 628 -30.60 21.25 26.10
CA HIS A 628 -30.01 20.13 25.36
C HIS A 628 -29.28 20.58 24.08
N CYS A 629 -29.34 21.86 23.73
CA CYS A 629 -28.58 22.43 22.62
C CYS A 629 -27.08 22.49 22.96
N ARG A 630 -26.24 22.01 22.04
CA ARG A 630 -24.76 22.03 22.18
C ARG A 630 -24.08 23.04 21.24
N LEU A 631 -24.88 23.87 20.57
CA LEU A 631 -24.37 24.84 19.60
C LEU A 631 -23.62 25.94 20.35
N GLU A 632 -22.33 26.08 20.07
CA GLU A 632 -21.41 27.05 20.68
C GLU A 632 -21.31 28.32 19.82
N LYS A 633 -21.45 28.18 18.50
CA LYS A 633 -21.32 29.27 17.53
C LYS A 633 -22.44 29.21 16.50
N LEU A 634 -23.19 30.31 16.40
CA LEU A 634 -24.21 30.53 15.37
C LEU A 634 -23.93 31.84 14.65
N ASN A 635 -23.67 31.77 13.34
CA ASN A 635 -23.57 32.95 12.48
C ASN A 635 -24.85 33.11 11.68
N VAL A 636 -25.53 34.25 11.80
CA VAL A 636 -26.75 34.59 11.04
C VAL A 636 -26.64 35.98 10.39
N GLU A 637 -25.42 36.48 10.18
CA GLU A 637 -25.22 37.81 9.61
C GLU A 637 -25.83 37.89 8.21
N HIS A 638 -26.86 38.73 8.08
CA HIS A 638 -27.51 39.06 6.82
C HIS A 638 -26.65 40.12 6.13
N GLY A 639 -26.17 39.86 4.91
CA GLY A 639 -25.58 40.93 4.10
C GLY A 639 -26.63 42.04 3.93
N GLY A 640 -26.28 43.30 4.28
CA GLY A 640 -27.19 44.44 4.13
C GLY A 640 -27.72 44.63 2.70
N GLU A 641 -28.72 45.49 2.52
CA GLU A 641 -29.57 45.70 1.31
C GLU A 641 -28.88 45.88 -0.06
N ASN A 642 -27.54 45.79 -0.18
CA ASN A 642 -26.77 46.11 -1.40
C ASN A 642 -25.85 45.01 -1.93
N THR A 643 -26.15 43.71 -1.77
CA THR A 643 -25.50 42.67 -2.59
C THR A 643 -26.37 42.26 -3.77
N MET A 644 -26.17 42.94 -4.90
CA MET A 644 -26.50 42.37 -6.20
C MET A 644 -25.87 40.97 -6.28
N LYS A 645 -26.64 40.01 -6.80
CA LYS A 645 -26.16 38.68 -7.21
C LYS A 645 -24.72 38.76 -7.75
N PRO A 646 -23.76 37.93 -7.31
CA PRO A 646 -22.56 37.71 -8.09
C PRO A 646 -22.97 36.86 -9.31
N GLY A 647 -23.60 37.50 -10.28
CA GLY A 647 -23.50 37.02 -11.65
C GLY A 647 -22.01 37.10 -11.99
N ILE A 648 -21.43 35.96 -12.36
CA ILE A 648 -20.07 35.81 -12.87
C ILE A 648 -19.81 36.93 -13.89
N ARG A 649 -19.16 38.02 -13.47
CA ARG A 649 -18.43 38.87 -14.40
C ARG A 649 -17.10 38.16 -14.60
N LYS A 650 -17.01 37.47 -15.74
CA LYS A 650 -15.74 37.16 -16.39
C LYS A 650 -14.88 38.42 -16.38
N CYS A 651 -13.90 38.48 -15.49
CA CYS A 651 -12.72 39.30 -15.73
C CYS A 651 -11.66 38.34 -16.26
N GLU A 652 -11.54 38.30 -17.58
CA GLU A 652 -10.31 37.84 -18.23
C GLU A 652 -9.18 38.78 -17.81
N CYS A 653 -8.13 38.24 -17.18
CA CYS A 653 -6.78 38.77 -17.18
C CYS A 653 -5.82 37.57 -17.26
#